data_AF-E7RED6-F1
#
_entry.id   AF-E7RED6-F1
#
_cell.length_a   1.000
_cell.length_b   1.000
_cell.length_c   1.000
_cell.angle_alpha   90.00
_cell.angle_beta   90.00
_cell.angle_gamma   90.00
#
_symmetry.space_group_name_H-M   'P 1'
#
loop_
_entity.id
_entity.type
_entity.pdbx_description
1 polymer ?
#
loop_
_entity_poly.entity_id
_entity_poly.type
_entity_poly.pdbx_seq_one_letter_code
_entity_poly.pdbx_strand_id
1 'polypeptide(L)'
;MKKEKVFSVLGSAVLASSLLIPFTTNAMEISGPIASTSVLETQTHEQLYDARNVLSGVIPTSKQLLATNKLIDSIGSGTKVQWNKMFGTPSSIVKDKGYLTAPSSGSAETIARGWLKANAEVFGLAEKDIDSLKVIRNYKVPGTGLQPVTFQQSFDGIESIFGGRVIVAVNKSGQILSVTGNLSKAKSFVNDFALSEADALNKVISLEQPGLAYTAKSAGQANGWKVFDGNNVLPTKQYVKKAVFSKGDEMRPVYRVLYIEELQEGAEVIIDAKTGERLYERSLVQHLNPEGAIFENYPGSSKGGTLVNKSFKGDAAASPNGWLLPTSELGVTTLGNNANSFANWSNFLAPADQAVRPVNPLGQFKYPFLNAWQKSKGQALPPSYAEDVNSATTNLFYHHNLFHDYFYKLGWVEGAGNLQTTNFGKGGSDGDAIMGLVQAGAVSGGEPTYTGRDNAYMLTLPDGLPAWSGMFLWEPIAGAFEGEYADGDYDAGIIYHEYSHALSTRLVAGGESLGSHQAGSMGEAWGDWFAMHYLIKNNLQDKAVVGAYVTGNEERGIRSWALEDSPLQYGDIGFDIIGPEVHADGEIWAAILWKVREDLLASLGKEAGEKVVEQLVIDAMPISAPNPSMVDMRDAIIAADTERYGGKHYDTLWAAFASRGLGFNAASNGGNDTDPTPAYNHPVNDKNGLFAGKIINAATNKPVEDVRIIIGEYEARTSAVTKTAEKGAFGVPMLAGTYDITIQAKGFGSRTLKDVEIDTGKNKALKISLEPNVASSSNGAAVTSVSSESDSNQVKMAIDDTEASVYASEAQEGGFTGAEFVVDLATDKAVKVSSVNVSAFKDISKGRFATIKDFTVLSSIDGETWTEIVDSEFTASIPRPATPDLHYKEYELEKTVEAKYLKLVVKNAQNNAAGYIQVAELQAFGPGKTKISPLVLEPEEPFVATGTVTAGNAGTGIGNLADVGATLAVTENEFVTTQNPTPTTQGLDGYVVTLPSPYGDGIHTFNLTSSAESDYDYDVYFYNKNFEVIGSVATSGADETGVIPGGTAYVYVGLYSGANVPFTFTALSPY
;
A
#
# COMPACT_ATOMS: atom_id res chain seq x y z
N MET A 1 73.81 21.03 6.44
CA MET A 1 73.82 19.82 7.29
C MET A 1 72.38 19.38 7.52
N LYS A 2 72.06 18.15 7.12
CA LYS A 2 70.85 17.35 7.41
C LYS A 2 69.48 17.85 6.90
N LYS A 3 69.17 17.31 5.71
CA LYS A 3 67.89 16.81 5.15
C LYS A 3 66.61 17.63 5.40
N GLU A 4 66.12 18.28 4.35
CA GLU A 4 64.78 18.02 3.80
C GLU A 4 64.59 18.49 2.34
N LYS A 5 63.76 17.68 1.67
CA LYS A 5 62.94 17.73 0.45
C LYS A 5 63.17 18.79 -0.63
N VAL A 6 63.34 18.26 -1.84
CA VAL A 6 64.02 18.86 -2.99
C VAL A 6 63.03 19.64 -3.86
N PHE A 7 63.30 20.94 -3.94
CA PHE A 7 62.52 21.98 -4.61
C PHE A 7 63.20 22.42 -5.93
N SER A 8 62.33 22.72 -6.88
CA SER A 8 62.26 23.90 -7.75
C SER A 8 63.49 24.61 -8.33
N VAL A 9 63.24 25.09 -9.55
CA VAL A 9 63.75 26.32 -10.21
C VAL A 9 65.20 26.29 -10.72
N LEU A 10 65.36 26.34 -12.04
CA LEU A 10 66.23 27.30 -12.76
C LEU A 10 66.19 27.08 -14.30
N GLY A 11 65.99 28.20 -15.00
CA GLY A 11 66.66 28.66 -16.23
C GLY A 11 67.13 27.72 -17.35
N SER A 12 66.70 28.08 -18.56
CA SER A 12 67.56 28.45 -19.71
C SER A 12 67.82 27.44 -20.84
N ALA A 13 67.72 28.00 -22.06
CA ALA A 13 68.51 27.75 -23.28
C ALA A 13 68.13 26.59 -24.24
N VAL A 14 67.57 26.99 -25.40
CA VAL A 14 68.10 26.88 -26.78
C VAL A 14 69.12 25.77 -27.12
N LEU A 15 68.95 25.24 -28.35
CA LEU A 15 69.82 24.39 -29.19
C LEU A 15 69.55 22.87 -29.11
N ALA A 16 69.57 22.09 -30.18
CA ALA A 16 69.54 22.30 -31.62
C ALA A 16 69.50 20.91 -32.29
N SER A 17 69.00 20.88 -33.52
CA SER A 17 69.49 20.01 -34.61
C SER A 17 69.22 18.50 -34.55
N SER A 18 68.43 18.03 -35.53
CA SER A 18 68.86 17.19 -36.66
C SER A 18 68.69 15.68 -36.39
N LEU A 19 68.21 14.80 -37.27
CA LEU A 19 68.15 14.67 -38.74
C LEU A 19 66.84 13.90 -39.08
N LEU A 20 66.19 13.87 -40.25
CA LEU A 20 66.38 14.37 -41.62
C LEU A 20 65.03 14.14 -42.33
N ILE A 21 64.51 15.14 -43.06
CA ILE A 21 63.55 15.00 -44.18
C ILE A 21 64.42 15.04 -45.47
N PRO A 22 64.09 14.36 -46.59
CA PRO A 22 63.23 14.94 -47.66
C PRO A 22 62.37 13.89 -48.43
N PHE A 23 61.34 14.14 -49.24
CA PHE A 23 60.63 15.33 -49.76
C PHE A 23 59.34 14.86 -50.50
N THR A 24 58.26 15.67 -50.44
CA THR A 24 57.21 15.96 -51.47
C THR A 24 56.06 14.97 -51.71
N THR A 25 54.76 15.31 -51.85
CA THR A 25 53.99 16.58 -51.95
C THR A 25 52.50 16.35 -51.57
N ASN A 26 51.83 17.42 -51.13
CA ASN A 26 50.48 17.53 -50.54
C ASN A 26 49.28 17.27 -51.47
N ALA A 27 48.18 16.78 -50.86
CA ALA A 27 46.82 17.34 -51.00
C ALA A 27 45.92 16.98 -49.78
N MET A 28 45.92 17.87 -48.80
CA MET A 28 44.83 18.31 -47.90
C MET A 28 43.75 17.28 -47.44
N GLU A 29 43.91 16.76 -46.21
CA GLU A 29 42.80 16.33 -45.35
C GLU A 29 42.17 17.56 -44.68
N ILE A 30 40.84 17.61 -44.66
CA ILE A 30 40.04 18.49 -43.79
C ILE A 30 39.28 17.57 -42.84
N SER A 31 39.51 17.76 -41.54
CA SER A 31 38.81 17.09 -40.45
C SER A 31 37.58 17.89 -39.99
N GLY A 32 36.50 17.16 -39.63
CA GLY A 32 35.43 17.60 -38.72
C GLY A 32 33.99 17.37 -39.24
N PRO A 33 32.98 17.05 -38.39
CA PRO A 33 33.01 16.63 -36.98
C PRO A 33 32.67 15.15 -36.79
N ILE A 34 33.31 14.51 -35.81
CA ILE A 34 32.74 13.35 -35.13
C ILE A 34 31.67 13.93 -34.20
N ALA A 35 30.40 13.78 -34.57
CA ALA A 35 29.26 14.03 -33.69
C ALA A 35 28.76 12.69 -33.16
N SER A 36 28.69 12.62 -31.83
CA SER A 36 28.01 11.60 -31.04
C SER A 36 26.58 11.36 -31.51
N THR A 37 26.17 10.09 -31.57
CA THR A 37 24.76 9.67 -31.42
C THR A 37 24.73 8.33 -30.68
N SER A 38 24.07 8.32 -29.51
CA SER A 38 23.31 7.25 -28.82
C SER A 38 23.79 5.79 -28.96
N VAL A 39 24.19 5.09 -27.88
CA VAL A 39 23.30 4.48 -26.85
C VAL A 39 22.28 3.49 -27.44
N LEU A 40 22.41 2.22 -27.03
CA LEU A 40 21.40 1.14 -27.09
C LEU A 40 20.88 0.76 -28.48
N GLU A 41 21.61 -0.12 -29.19
CA GLU A 41 20.99 -0.94 -30.25
C GLU A 41 20.11 -2.02 -29.61
N THR A 42 18.84 -1.64 -29.48
CA THR A 42 17.67 -2.50 -29.33
C THR A 42 17.75 -3.71 -30.28
N GLN A 43 17.60 -4.92 -29.75
CA GLN A 43 17.37 -6.12 -30.57
C GLN A 43 15.87 -6.33 -30.73
N THR A 44 15.33 -6.00 -31.89
CA THR A 44 14.03 -6.50 -32.35
C THR A 44 14.17 -7.96 -32.76
N HIS A 45 13.10 -8.77 -32.65
CA HIS A 45 13.07 -10.16 -33.16
C HIS A 45 13.47 -10.24 -34.65
N GLU A 46 13.12 -9.22 -35.44
CA GLU A 46 13.55 -9.08 -36.84
C GLU A 46 15.07 -8.89 -36.99
N GLN A 47 15.73 -8.21 -36.05
CA GLN A 47 17.18 -8.00 -36.10
C GLN A 47 17.99 -9.26 -35.78
N LEU A 48 17.44 -10.18 -34.98
CA LEU A 48 18.05 -11.46 -34.63
C LEU A 48 18.11 -12.44 -35.82
N TYR A 49 17.13 -12.37 -36.73
CA TYR A 49 16.97 -13.35 -37.81
C TYR A 49 17.12 -12.78 -39.22
N ASP A 50 17.42 -11.49 -39.39
CA ASP A 50 17.72 -10.90 -40.70
C ASP A 50 19.19 -11.10 -41.10
N ALA A 51 19.43 -12.01 -42.03
CA ALA A 51 20.75 -12.35 -42.55
C ALA A 51 21.47 -11.19 -43.28
N ARG A 52 20.83 -10.02 -43.44
CA ARG A 52 21.42 -8.80 -44.02
C ARG A 52 22.13 -7.93 -42.99
N ASN A 53 21.82 -8.08 -41.70
CA ASN A 53 22.37 -7.23 -40.63
C ASN A 53 23.87 -7.43 -40.39
N VAL A 54 24.44 -8.53 -40.89
CA VAL A 54 25.88 -8.87 -40.77
C VAL A 54 26.72 -8.44 -41.97
N LEU A 55 26.17 -7.64 -42.89
CA LEU A 55 26.84 -7.25 -44.14
C LEU A 55 27.34 -5.79 -44.09
N SER A 56 28.52 -5.55 -44.64
CA SER A 56 29.05 -4.20 -44.85
C SER A 56 28.16 -3.40 -45.81
N GLY A 57 27.95 -2.10 -45.53
CA GLY A 57 27.12 -1.22 -46.35
C GLY A 57 27.61 -1.10 -47.80
N VAL A 58 26.67 -1.12 -48.75
CA VAL A 58 26.91 -0.97 -50.19
C VAL A 58 26.99 0.52 -50.54
N ILE A 59 28.17 0.97 -50.96
CA ILE A 59 28.44 2.38 -51.30
C ILE A 59 28.09 2.64 -52.78
N PRO A 60 27.53 3.82 -53.13
CA PRO A 60 27.30 4.22 -54.52
C PRO A 60 28.58 4.27 -55.36
N THR A 61 28.50 3.87 -56.63
CA THR A 61 29.64 3.92 -57.55
C THR A 61 29.96 5.36 -57.97
N SER A 62 31.21 5.64 -58.38
CA SER A 62 31.60 6.96 -58.89
C SER A 62 30.74 7.44 -60.08
N LYS A 63 30.24 6.51 -60.91
CA LYS A 63 29.31 6.81 -62.00
C LYS A 63 27.96 7.30 -61.48
N GLN A 64 27.41 6.63 -60.47
CA GLN A 64 26.16 7.04 -59.83
C GLN A 64 26.29 8.42 -59.18
N LEU A 65 27.41 8.70 -58.49
CA LEU A 65 27.65 10.01 -57.88
C LEU A 65 27.75 11.12 -58.94
N LEU A 66 28.45 10.88 -60.06
CA LEU A 66 28.52 11.83 -61.18
C LEU A 66 27.15 12.05 -61.85
N ALA A 67 26.37 10.99 -62.08
CA ALA A 67 25.02 11.09 -62.61
C ALA A 67 24.08 11.85 -61.65
N THR A 68 24.24 11.64 -60.34
CA THR A 68 23.48 12.33 -59.30
C THR A 68 23.79 13.83 -59.29
N ASN A 69 25.06 14.22 -59.39
CA ASN A 69 25.44 15.63 -59.46
C ASN A 69 24.83 16.32 -60.69
N LYS A 70 24.88 15.67 -61.87
CA LYS A 70 24.21 16.17 -63.09
C LYS A 70 22.70 16.32 -62.89
N LEU A 71 22.07 15.37 -62.21
CA LEU A 71 20.63 15.44 -61.90
C LEU A 71 20.32 16.62 -60.98
N ILE A 72 21.09 16.79 -59.89
CA ILE A 72 20.96 17.92 -58.96
C ILE A 72 21.12 19.25 -59.70
N ASP A 73 22.14 19.39 -60.54
CA ASP A 73 22.39 20.59 -61.34
C ASP A 73 21.22 20.89 -62.29
N SER A 74 20.64 19.87 -62.92
CA SER A 74 19.50 20.01 -63.84
C SER A 74 18.19 20.41 -63.16
N ILE A 75 17.98 19.99 -61.91
CA ILE A 75 16.77 20.29 -61.13
C ILE A 75 16.91 21.63 -60.38
N GLY A 76 18.14 21.99 -60.00
CA GLY A 76 18.50 23.22 -59.29
C GLY A 76 18.60 23.07 -57.77
N SER A 77 18.92 24.18 -57.11
CA SER A 77 19.17 24.26 -55.66
C SER A 77 18.02 23.71 -54.80
N GLY A 78 18.35 23.07 -53.68
CA GLY A 78 17.39 22.45 -52.76
C GLY A 78 17.00 21.01 -53.11
N THR A 79 17.62 20.42 -54.15
CA THR A 79 17.47 18.98 -54.46
C THR A 79 18.30 18.15 -53.49
N LYS A 80 17.65 17.21 -52.79
CA LYS A 80 18.26 16.31 -51.81
C LYS A 80 18.19 14.88 -52.31
N VAL A 81 19.33 14.19 -52.29
CA VAL A 81 19.45 12.76 -52.60
C VAL A 81 19.99 12.04 -51.38
N GLN A 82 19.21 11.12 -50.85
CA GLN A 82 19.62 10.22 -49.77
C GLN A 82 19.91 8.84 -50.34
N TRP A 83 20.97 8.20 -49.85
CA TRP A 83 21.41 6.88 -50.33
C TRP A 83 20.97 5.77 -49.39
N ASN A 84 20.53 4.65 -49.98
CA ASN A 84 20.25 3.42 -49.28
C ASN A 84 21.56 2.64 -49.05
N LYS A 85 22.00 2.54 -47.78
CA LYS A 85 23.23 1.84 -47.40
C LYS A 85 23.20 0.33 -47.66
N MET A 86 22.02 -0.28 -47.85
CA MET A 86 21.87 -1.71 -48.13
C MET A 86 22.04 -2.03 -49.63
N PHE A 87 21.66 -1.11 -50.53
CA PHE A 87 21.61 -1.38 -51.97
C PHE A 87 22.51 -0.48 -52.83
N GLY A 88 23.11 0.57 -52.25
CA GLY A 88 23.95 1.52 -52.99
C GLY A 88 23.19 2.32 -54.05
N THR A 89 21.86 2.44 -53.90
CA THR A 89 20.96 3.21 -54.77
C THR A 89 20.27 4.32 -53.96
N PRO A 90 19.69 5.35 -54.60
CA PRO A 90 18.96 6.38 -53.87
C PRO A 90 17.77 5.81 -53.09
N SER A 91 17.68 6.14 -51.80
CA SER A 91 16.48 5.89 -50.99
C SER A 91 15.42 6.98 -51.17
N SER A 92 15.85 8.20 -51.42
CA SER A 92 14.98 9.36 -51.63
C SER A 92 15.64 10.40 -52.51
N ILE A 93 14.88 10.94 -53.46
CA ILE A 93 15.19 12.11 -54.26
C ILE A 93 14.00 13.06 -54.12
N VAL A 94 14.23 14.21 -53.50
CA VAL A 94 13.21 15.23 -53.20
C VAL A 94 13.78 16.62 -53.44
N LYS A 95 12.90 17.61 -53.51
CA LYS A 95 13.28 19.03 -53.55
C LYS A 95 12.62 19.77 -52.40
N ASP A 96 13.38 20.60 -51.71
CA ASP A 96 12.90 21.36 -50.53
C ASP A 96 11.67 22.21 -50.84
N LYS A 97 11.59 22.77 -52.05
CA LYS A 97 10.42 23.49 -52.58
C LYS A 97 10.22 23.18 -54.06
N GLY A 98 9.01 22.78 -54.43
CA GLY A 98 8.60 22.54 -55.82
C GLY A 98 8.70 21.07 -56.25
N TYR A 99 8.96 20.84 -57.54
CA TYR A 99 8.93 19.53 -58.18
C TYR A 99 10.28 19.18 -58.82
N LEU A 100 10.56 17.90 -58.99
CA LEU A 100 11.74 17.36 -59.68
C LEU A 100 11.68 17.55 -61.20
N THR A 101 10.50 17.84 -61.76
CA THR A 101 10.30 18.03 -63.20
C THR A 101 9.35 19.19 -63.51
N ALA A 102 9.45 19.71 -64.73
CA ALA A 102 8.43 20.56 -65.33
C ALA A 102 7.13 19.76 -65.60
N PRO A 103 5.98 20.43 -65.84
CA PRO A 103 4.74 19.78 -66.24
C PRO A 103 4.90 18.91 -67.50
N SER A 104 4.17 17.80 -67.57
CA SER A 104 4.25 16.84 -68.67
C SER A 104 2.88 16.24 -68.97
N SER A 105 2.62 15.92 -70.26
CA SER A 105 1.40 15.24 -70.70
C SER A 105 1.65 13.74 -70.83
N GLY A 106 0.92 12.93 -70.08
CA GLY A 106 1.03 11.47 -70.14
C GLY A 106 0.38 10.80 -68.94
N SER A 107 0.28 9.47 -68.97
CA SER A 107 -0.13 8.73 -67.77
C SER A 107 0.95 8.84 -66.69
N ALA A 108 0.57 8.78 -65.41
CA ALA A 108 1.52 8.82 -64.30
C ALA A 108 2.58 7.72 -64.43
N GLU A 109 2.21 6.52 -64.91
CA GLU A 109 3.16 5.43 -65.15
C GLU A 109 4.16 5.77 -66.26
N THR A 110 3.69 6.29 -67.40
CA THR A 110 4.56 6.67 -68.52
C THR A 110 5.56 7.73 -68.10
N ILE A 111 5.10 8.75 -67.36
CA ILE A 111 5.95 9.82 -66.83
C ILE A 111 6.97 9.26 -65.85
N ALA A 112 6.53 8.44 -64.90
CA ALA A 112 7.39 7.86 -63.88
C ALA A 112 8.45 6.94 -64.48
N ARG A 113 8.07 6.01 -65.36
CA ARG A 113 9.00 5.08 -66.02
C ARG A 113 9.97 5.82 -66.94
N GLY A 114 9.48 6.82 -67.68
CA GLY A 114 10.32 7.67 -68.52
C GLY A 114 11.39 8.43 -67.73
N TRP A 115 11.01 8.99 -66.58
CA TRP A 115 11.97 9.68 -65.70
C TRP A 115 13.00 8.71 -65.09
N LEU A 116 12.57 7.52 -64.67
CA LEU A 116 13.49 6.49 -64.16
C LEU A 116 14.49 6.03 -65.23
N LYS A 117 14.06 5.89 -66.50
CA LYS A 117 14.96 5.57 -67.61
C LYS A 117 15.98 6.66 -67.88
N ALA A 118 15.52 7.92 -67.98
CA ALA A 118 16.40 9.07 -68.20
C ALA A 118 17.45 9.23 -67.10
N ASN A 119 17.19 8.69 -65.90
CA ASN A 119 18.06 8.74 -64.73
C ASN A 119 18.55 7.35 -64.29
N ALA A 120 18.54 6.34 -65.16
CA ALA A 120 18.81 4.95 -64.79
C ALA A 120 20.22 4.78 -64.17
N GLU A 121 21.19 5.57 -64.62
CA GLU A 121 22.57 5.55 -64.10
C GLU A 121 22.65 6.04 -62.64
N VAL A 122 21.73 6.89 -62.15
CA VAL A 122 21.65 7.27 -60.73
C VAL A 122 21.34 6.05 -59.85
N PHE A 123 20.48 5.16 -60.36
CA PHE A 123 20.09 3.91 -59.68
C PHE A 123 21.05 2.75 -59.96
N GLY A 124 22.10 2.94 -60.77
CA GLY A 124 23.02 1.87 -61.15
C GLY A 124 22.40 0.80 -62.05
N LEU A 125 21.30 1.11 -62.73
CA LEU A 125 20.51 0.21 -63.57
C LEU A 125 20.65 0.56 -65.06
N ALA A 126 20.36 -0.39 -65.95
CA ALA A 126 20.16 -0.11 -67.37
C ALA A 126 18.68 0.16 -67.66
N GLU A 127 18.37 0.83 -68.77
CA GLU A 127 16.98 1.12 -69.17
C GLU A 127 16.11 -0.14 -69.31
N LYS A 128 16.70 -1.25 -69.79
CA LYS A 128 16.02 -2.56 -69.87
C LYS A 128 15.61 -3.10 -68.50
N ASP A 129 16.34 -2.75 -67.44
CA ASP A 129 16.04 -3.16 -66.06
C ASP A 129 14.91 -2.30 -65.48
N ILE A 130 14.76 -1.06 -65.97
CA ILE A 130 13.61 -0.20 -65.67
C ILE A 130 12.37 -0.65 -66.44
N ASP A 131 12.53 -1.18 -67.66
CA ASP A 131 11.44 -1.77 -68.44
C ASP A 131 10.85 -3.01 -67.80
N SER A 132 11.69 -3.85 -67.18
CA SER A 132 11.25 -5.07 -66.51
C SER A 132 10.57 -4.81 -65.15
N LEU A 133 10.58 -3.58 -64.65
CA LEU A 133 9.88 -3.24 -63.41
C LEU A 133 8.35 -3.39 -63.56
N LYS A 134 7.77 -4.23 -62.72
CA LYS A 134 6.33 -4.46 -62.67
C LYS A 134 5.64 -3.37 -61.87
N VAL A 135 4.57 -2.80 -62.40
CA VAL A 135 3.69 -1.89 -61.64
C VAL A 135 2.84 -2.71 -60.70
N ILE A 136 3.01 -2.50 -59.39
CA ILE A 136 2.24 -3.19 -58.36
C ILE A 136 1.18 -2.30 -57.72
N ARG A 137 1.33 -0.98 -57.82
CA ARG A 137 0.30 0.00 -57.42
C ARG A 137 0.38 1.24 -58.30
N ASN A 138 -0.78 1.70 -58.77
CA ASN A 138 -0.93 2.95 -59.51
C ASN A 138 -2.35 3.46 -59.25
N TYR A 139 -2.50 4.44 -58.35
CA TYR A 139 -3.80 4.93 -57.92
C TYR A 139 -3.73 6.43 -57.60
N LYS A 140 -4.84 7.14 -57.76
CA LYS A 140 -4.95 8.55 -57.34
C LYS A 140 -5.22 8.61 -55.85
N VAL A 141 -4.46 9.40 -55.11
CA VAL A 141 -4.63 9.58 -53.67
C VAL A 141 -5.85 10.49 -53.44
N PRO A 142 -6.93 10.00 -52.79
CA PRO A 142 -8.13 10.79 -52.54
C PRO A 142 -7.82 12.11 -51.82
N GLY A 143 -8.50 13.19 -52.19
CA GLY A 143 -8.31 14.53 -51.60
C GLY A 143 -7.04 15.27 -52.06
N THR A 144 -6.19 14.66 -52.88
CA THR A 144 -4.97 15.29 -53.40
C THR A 144 -4.89 15.23 -54.92
N GLY A 145 -3.97 16.00 -55.50
CA GLY A 145 -3.61 15.88 -56.92
C GLY A 145 -2.56 14.81 -57.21
N LEU A 146 -2.18 13.94 -56.26
CA LEU A 146 -1.07 13.00 -56.40
C LEU A 146 -1.53 11.61 -56.86
N GLN A 147 -0.70 11.00 -57.71
CA GLN A 147 -0.83 9.64 -58.21
C GLN A 147 0.55 8.96 -58.12
N PRO A 148 0.85 8.29 -56.99
CA PRO A 148 2.09 7.52 -56.85
C PRO A 148 2.05 6.25 -57.71
N VAL A 149 3.14 6.00 -58.42
CA VAL A 149 3.37 4.76 -59.17
C VAL A 149 4.44 3.95 -58.46
N THR A 150 4.06 2.77 -57.98
CA THR A 150 4.97 1.84 -57.29
C THR A 150 5.39 0.72 -58.23
N PHE A 151 6.69 0.65 -58.47
CA PHE A 151 7.36 -0.37 -59.25
C PHE A 151 8.05 -1.39 -58.33
N GLN A 152 8.03 -2.65 -58.73
CA GLN A 152 8.71 -3.77 -58.06
C GLN A 152 9.69 -4.43 -59.04
N GLN A 153 10.93 -4.64 -58.60
CA GLN A 153 11.92 -5.44 -59.31
C GLN A 153 11.51 -6.92 -59.30
N SER A 154 11.70 -7.56 -60.44
CA SER A 154 11.62 -9.01 -60.59
C SER A 154 12.91 -9.51 -61.22
N PHE A 155 13.36 -10.68 -60.78
CA PHE A 155 14.50 -11.38 -61.33
C PHE A 155 13.98 -12.70 -61.92
N ASP A 156 14.19 -12.92 -63.22
CA ASP A 156 13.66 -14.07 -63.96
C ASP A 156 12.15 -14.33 -63.75
N GLY A 157 11.36 -13.26 -63.66
CA GLY A 157 9.91 -13.31 -63.47
C GLY A 157 9.44 -13.51 -62.02
N ILE A 158 10.37 -13.63 -61.06
CA ILE A 158 10.06 -13.78 -59.63
C ILE A 158 10.25 -12.44 -58.91
N GLU A 159 9.26 -12.05 -58.11
CA GLU A 159 9.25 -10.77 -57.37
C GLU A 159 10.30 -10.76 -56.24
N SER A 160 11.04 -9.66 -56.11
CA SER A 160 11.91 -9.45 -54.96
C SER A 160 11.12 -9.08 -53.71
N ILE A 161 11.61 -9.47 -52.54
CA ILE A 161 11.03 -9.13 -51.22
C ILE A 161 11.99 -8.32 -50.37
N PHE A 162 11.43 -7.50 -49.48
CA PHE A 162 12.15 -6.63 -48.54
C PHE A 162 13.25 -5.77 -49.20
N GLY A 163 13.06 -5.42 -50.47
CA GLY A 163 13.99 -4.72 -51.35
C GLY A 163 13.46 -4.67 -52.78
N GLY A 164 14.00 -3.78 -53.62
CA GLY A 164 13.68 -3.73 -55.04
C GLY A 164 12.44 -2.92 -55.42
N ARG A 165 12.03 -1.93 -54.61
CA ARG A 165 10.91 -1.04 -54.95
C ARG A 165 11.38 0.35 -55.34
N VAL A 166 10.63 1.00 -56.21
CA VAL A 166 10.71 2.45 -56.43
C VAL A 166 9.32 3.04 -56.59
N ILE A 167 9.08 4.16 -55.94
CA ILE A 167 7.82 4.91 -55.92
C ILE A 167 8.10 6.27 -56.51
N VAL A 168 7.34 6.64 -57.54
CA VAL A 168 7.41 7.95 -58.17
C VAL A 168 6.08 8.65 -57.96
N ALA A 169 6.08 9.77 -57.23
CA ALA A 169 4.88 10.54 -56.94
C ALA A 169 4.63 11.59 -58.04
N VAL A 170 3.64 11.35 -58.90
CA VAL A 170 3.30 12.25 -60.02
C VAL A 170 2.05 13.06 -59.66
N ASN A 171 2.07 14.38 -59.85
CA ASN A 171 0.90 15.24 -59.60
C ASN A 171 -0.05 15.31 -60.82
N LYS A 172 -1.20 15.99 -60.65
CA LYS A 172 -2.22 16.18 -61.69
C LYS A 172 -1.72 16.90 -62.95
N SER A 173 -0.64 17.66 -62.84
CA SER A 173 0.01 18.39 -63.94
C SER A 173 1.15 17.59 -64.58
N GLY A 174 1.33 16.33 -64.20
CA GLY A 174 2.39 15.45 -64.69
C GLY A 174 3.79 15.76 -64.15
N GLN A 175 3.90 16.50 -63.05
CA GLN A 175 5.17 16.82 -62.40
C GLN A 175 5.52 15.79 -61.33
N ILE A 176 6.79 15.46 -61.18
CA ILE A 176 7.26 14.52 -60.15
C ILE A 176 7.57 15.28 -58.86
N LEU A 177 6.88 14.94 -57.78
CA LEU A 177 7.10 15.51 -56.45
C LEU A 177 8.30 14.86 -55.75
N SER A 178 8.38 13.53 -55.81
CA SER A 178 9.42 12.76 -55.13
C SER A 178 9.65 11.41 -55.82
N VAL A 179 10.87 10.88 -55.68
CA VAL A 179 11.20 9.49 -56.02
C VAL A 179 11.81 8.84 -54.79
N THR A 180 11.18 7.79 -54.28
CA THR A 180 11.67 7.05 -53.10
C THR A 180 11.79 5.57 -53.43
N GLY A 181 12.75 4.87 -52.84
CA GLY A 181 12.95 3.47 -53.20
C GLY A 181 14.05 2.75 -52.44
N ASN A 182 14.27 1.51 -52.83
CA ASN A 182 15.33 0.64 -52.34
C ASN A 182 15.70 -0.38 -53.43
N LEU A 183 15.79 0.08 -54.68
CA LEU A 183 16.18 -0.75 -55.82
C LEU A 183 17.54 -1.39 -55.58
N SER A 184 17.70 -2.65 -55.95
CA SER A 184 19.02 -3.28 -56.01
C SER A 184 19.66 -3.07 -57.37
N LYS A 185 20.99 -2.92 -57.38
CA LYS A 185 21.84 -2.88 -58.58
C LYS A 185 22.20 -4.27 -59.13
N ALA A 186 21.75 -5.35 -58.48
CA ALA A 186 22.05 -6.72 -58.89
C ALA A 186 21.52 -7.02 -60.30
N LYS A 187 22.29 -7.76 -61.11
CA LYS A 187 22.00 -7.98 -62.56
C LYS A 187 21.61 -9.41 -62.93
N SER A 188 21.91 -10.40 -62.08
CA SER A 188 21.58 -11.81 -62.33
C SER A 188 21.73 -12.66 -61.06
N PHE A 189 21.12 -13.84 -61.11
CA PHE A 189 20.88 -14.77 -60.02
C PHE A 189 21.95 -15.89 -59.89
N VAL A 190 22.03 -16.53 -58.72
CA VAL A 190 22.90 -17.69 -58.42
C VAL A 190 22.04 -18.81 -57.77
N ASN A 191 21.79 -19.92 -58.49
CA ASN A 191 21.25 -21.25 -58.07
C ASN A 191 19.73 -21.55 -58.16
N ASP A 192 19.31 -22.72 -58.66
CA ASP A 192 17.89 -23.17 -58.73
C ASP A 192 17.17 -23.40 -57.36
N PHE A 193 15.82 -23.45 -57.38
CA PHE A 193 14.97 -23.88 -56.25
C PHE A 193 15.12 -25.41 -56.02
N ALA A 194 15.99 -25.84 -55.10
CA ALA A 194 16.21 -27.26 -54.82
C ALA A 194 15.18 -27.87 -53.86
N LEU A 195 14.60 -27.07 -52.96
CA LEU A 195 13.49 -27.46 -52.07
C LEU A 195 12.14 -27.19 -52.74
N SER A 196 11.11 -27.97 -52.40
CA SER A 196 9.71 -27.66 -52.75
C SER A 196 9.06 -26.70 -51.75
N GLU A 197 7.91 -26.13 -52.11
CA GLU A 197 7.10 -25.33 -51.17
C GLU A 197 6.70 -26.13 -49.91
N ALA A 198 6.48 -27.44 -50.05
CA ALA A 198 6.14 -28.32 -48.93
C ALA A 198 7.35 -28.55 -48.00
N ASP A 199 8.55 -28.73 -48.58
CA ASP A 199 9.78 -28.87 -47.81
C ASP A 199 10.07 -27.59 -47.02
N ALA A 200 9.84 -26.42 -47.61
CA ALA A 200 10.02 -25.14 -46.94
C ALA A 200 9.06 -24.96 -45.76
N LEU A 201 7.78 -25.32 -45.91
CA LEU A 201 6.81 -25.27 -44.81
C LEU A 201 7.16 -26.24 -43.68
N ASN A 202 7.48 -27.49 -44.02
CA ASN A 202 7.91 -28.49 -43.03
C ASN A 202 9.18 -28.02 -42.30
N LYS A 203 10.09 -27.33 -43.00
CA LYS A 203 11.29 -26.77 -42.40
C LYS A 203 10.96 -25.68 -41.37
N VAL A 204 10.05 -24.75 -41.70
CA VAL A 204 9.60 -23.72 -40.75
C VAL A 204 8.95 -24.35 -39.53
N ILE A 205 8.01 -25.30 -39.71
CA ILE A 205 7.36 -26.00 -38.59
C ILE A 205 8.39 -26.72 -37.71
N SER A 206 9.40 -27.36 -38.30
CA SER A 206 10.46 -28.02 -37.52
C SER A 206 11.35 -27.06 -36.74
N LEU A 207 11.46 -25.80 -37.20
CA LEU A 207 12.25 -24.77 -36.54
C LEU A 207 11.46 -24.08 -35.41
N GLU A 208 10.16 -23.82 -35.62
CA GLU A 208 9.31 -23.17 -34.59
C GLU A 208 8.78 -24.16 -33.56
N GLN A 209 8.34 -25.35 -33.99
CA GLN A 209 7.76 -26.38 -33.11
C GLN A 209 8.45 -27.74 -33.30
N PRO A 210 9.65 -27.93 -32.70
CA PRO A 210 10.37 -29.19 -32.77
C PRO A 210 9.53 -30.33 -32.16
N GLY A 211 9.11 -31.28 -33.01
CA GLY A 211 8.33 -32.45 -32.58
C GLY A 211 6.85 -32.43 -32.99
N LEU A 212 6.34 -31.35 -33.61
CA LEU A 212 4.99 -31.36 -34.16
C LEU A 212 4.88 -32.37 -35.32
N ALA A 213 3.99 -33.34 -35.19
CA ALA A 213 3.70 -34.31 -36.25
C ALA A 213 2.83 -33.68 -37.34
N TYR A 214 3.47 -32.97 -38.27
CA TYR A 214 2.82 -32.33 -39.42
C TYR A 214 3.25 -32.95 -40.75
N THR A 215 2.32 -33.04 -41.71
CA THR A 215 2.61 -33.42 -43.09
C THR A 215 1.91 -32.47 -44.06
N ALA A 216 2.69 -31.67 -44.79
CA ALA A 216 2.17 -30.67 -45.71
C ALA A 216 1.16 -31.25 -46.73
N LYS A 217 -0.11 -30.85 -46.61
CA LYS A 217 -1.19 -31.23 -47.54
C LYS A 217 -1.65 -30.01 -48.32
N SER A 218 -1.44 -30.04 -49.65
CA SER A 218 -1.84 -28.93 -50.53
C SER A 218 -3.37 -28.72 -50.50
N ALA A 219 -3.80 -27.54 -50.06
CA ALA A 219 -5.19 -27.08 -50.06
C ALA A 219 -5.54 -26.18 -51.27
N GLY A 220 -4.59 -25.90 -52.17
CA GLY A 220 -4.82 -25.20 -53.43
C GLY A 220 -3.80 -24.09 -53.71
N GLN A 221 -4.21 -23.09 -54.49
CA GLN A 221 -3.45 -21.87 -54.74
C GLN A 221 -4.35 -20.65 -54.58
N ALA A 222 -3.80 -19.55 -54.06
CA ALA A 222 -4.51 -18.28 -53.91
C ALA A 222 -3.54 -17.12 -54.18
N ASN A 223 -3.84 -16.27 -55.17
CA ASN A 223 -3.06 -15.05 -55.48
C ASN A 223 -1.54 -15.28 -55.60
N GLY A 224 -1.14 -16.42 -56.19
CA GLY A 224 0.27 -16.80 -56.36
C GLY A 224 0.93 -17.46 -55.13
N TRP A 225 0.18 -17.71 -54.06
CA TRP A 225 0.59 -18.53 -52.92
C TRP A 225 0.11 -19.97 -53.07
N LYS A 226 0.97 -20.93 -52.75
CA LYS A 226 0.59 -22.31 -52.49
C LYS A 226 0.00 -22.38 -51.08
N VAL A 227 -1.20 -22.95 -50.97
CA VAL A 227 -1.93 -23.04 -49.70
C VAL A 227 -1.84 -24.46 -49.18
N PHE A 228 -1.56 -24.63 -47.89
CA PHE A 228 -1.52 -25.90 -47.20
C PHE A 228 -2.54 -25.93 -46.06
N ASP A 229 -3.11 -27.11 -45.81
CA ASP A 229 -4.05 -27.33 -44.71
C ASP A 229 -3.30 -27.37 -43.36
N GLY A 230 -3.98 -26.95 -42.29
CA GLY A 230 -3.45 -27.04 -40.91
C GLY A 230 -3.54 -28.43 -40.32
N ASN A 231 -4.22 -29.37 -40.99
CA ASN A 231 -4.40 -30.78 -40.61
C ASN A 231 -4.90 -30.99 -39.16
N ASN A 232 -5.73 -30.07 -38.65
CA ASN A 232 -6.23 -30.03 -37.27
C ASN A 232 -5.16 -29.89 -36.17
N VAL A 233 -3.89 -29.70 -36.53
CA VAL A 233 -2.78 -29.47 -35.58
C VAL A 233 -2.31 -28.02 -35.58
N LEU A 234 -2.68 -27.25 -36.61
CA LEU A 234 -2.50 -25.80 -36.69
C LEU A 234 -3.89 -25.13 -36.85
N PRO A 235 -4.08 -23.91 -36.31
CA PRO A 235 -5.39 -23.27 -36.19
C PRO A 235 -6.01 -22.90 -37.54
N THR A 236 -5.20 -22.80 -38.60
CA THR A 236 -5.67 -22.39 -39.93
C THR A 236 -4.70 -22.82 -41.04
N LYS A 237 -5.04 -22.45 -42.28
CA LYS A 237 -4.25 -22.70 -43.48
C LYS A 237 -2.92 -21.95 -43.46
N GLN A 238 -1.90 -22.57 -44.04
CA GLN A 238 -0.53 -22.06 -44.14
C GLN A 238 -0.22 -21.67 -45.59
N TYR A 239 0.67 -20.70 -45.81
CA TYR A 239 0.90 -20.15 -47.15
C TYR A 239 2.38 -20.10 -47.52
N VAL A 240 2.72 -20.59 -48.71
CA VAL A 240 4.10 -20.56 -49.22
C VAL A 240 4.16 -19.94 -50.61
N LYS A 241 5.11 -19.03 -50.86
CA LYS A 241 5.31 -18.38 -52.17
C LYS A 241 6.79 -18.25 -52.51
N LYS A 242 7.15 -18.55 -53.76
CA LYS A 242 8.48 -18.30 -54.32
C LYS A 242 8.79 -16.80 -54.37
N ALA A 243 9.98 -16.41 -53.95
CA ALA A 243 10.45 -15.04 -53.98
C ALA A 243 11.97 -14.97 -54.18
N VAL A 244 12.48 -13.75 -54.31
CA VAL A 244 13.92 -13.46 -54.33
C VAL A 244 14.27 -12.53 -53.16
N PHE A 245 15.26 -12.90 -52.37
CA PHE A 245 15.75 -12.14 -51.22
C PHE A 245 17.16 -11.65 -51.48
N SER A 246 17.45 -10.39 -51.12
CA SER A 246 18.78 -9.81 -51.30
C SER A 246 19.65 -10.04 -50.08
N LYS A 247 20.89 -10.47 -50.30
CA LYS A 247 21.94 -10.58 -49.28
C LYS A 247 23.19 -9.85 -49.81
N GLY A 248 23.24 -8.54 -49.62
CA GLY A 248 24.25 -7.67 -50.24
C GLY A 248 24.02 -7.51 -51.74
N ASP A 249 25.08 -7.71 -52.55
CA ASP A 249 24.99 -7.66 -54.02
C ASP A 249 24.45 -8.97 -54.65
N GLU A 250 24.16 -10.00 -53.84
CA GLU A 250 23.58 -11.27 -54.28
C GLU A 250 22.05 -11.29 -54.16
N MET A 251 21.39 -11.90 -55.16
CA MET A 251 19.94 -12.18 -55.18
C MET A 251 19.71 -13.68 -55.05
N ARG A 252 19.11 -14.11 -53.93
CA ARG A 252 18.92 -15.53 -53.57
C ARG A 252 17.48 -15.99 -53.76
N PRO A 253 17.25 -17.22 -54.25
CA PRO A 253 15.91 -17.80 -54.30
C PRO A 253 15.48 -18.21 -52.91
N VAL A 254 14.25 -17.85 -52.57
CA VAL A 254 13.71 -18.15 -51.25
C VAL A 254 12.24 -18.55 -51.33
N TYR A 255 11.78 -19.21 -50.29
CA TYR A 255 10.37 -19.36 -50.00
C TYR A 255 9.97 -18.38 -48.90
N ARG A 256 8.91 -17.62 -49.17
CA ARG A 256 8.15 -16.92 -48.13
C ARG A 256 7.16 -17.91 -47.53
N VAL A 257 7.23 -18.11 -46.23
CA VAL A 257 6.29 -18.96 -45.49
C VAL A 257 5.54 -18.07 -44.52
N LEU A 258 4.22 -17.94 -44.71
CA LEU A 258 3.35 -17.37 -43.68
C LEU A 258 2.90 -18.53 -42.80
N TYR A 259 3.51 -18.60 -41.62
CA TYR A 259 3.28 -19.61 -40.61
C TYR A 259 2.40 -19.03 -39.50
N ILE A 260 1.25 -19.64 -39.26
CA ILE A 260 0.28 -19.24 -38.24
C ILE A 260 0.26 -20.37 -37.21
N GLU A 261 0.90 -20.11 -36.09
CA GLU A 261 1.04 -21.03 -34.96
C GLU A 261 -0.22 -21.03 -34.10
N GLU A 262 -0.68 -19.84 -33.70
CA GLU A 262 -1.95 -19.59 -33.03
C GLU A 262 -2.72 -18.46 -33.73
N LEU A 263 -4.01 -18.26 -33.42
CA LEU A 263 -4.77 -17.16 -34.01
C LEU A 263 -4.20 -15.78 -33.65
N GLN A 264 -3.46 -15.68 -32.54
CA GLN A 264 -2.78 -14.47 -32.07
C GLN A 264 -1.25 -14.57 -32.19
N GLU A 265 -0.71 -15.62 -32.82
CA GLU A 265 0.72 -15.85 -33.00
C GLU A 265 1.02 -16.36 -34.41
N GLY A 266 1.64 -15.51 -35.23
CA GLY A 266 2.01 -15.87 -36.59
C GLY A 266 3.21 -15.09 -37.09
N ALA A 267 4.00 -15.70 -37.97
CA ALA A 267 5.24 -15.16 -38.50
C ALA A 267 5.34 -15.31 -40.03
N GLU A 268 6.06 -14.38 -40.67
CA GLU A 268 6.56 -14.55 -42.04
C GLU A 268 8.02 -14.92 -41.97
N VAL A 269 8.32 -16.16 -42.36
CA VAL A 269 9.66 -16.74 -42.36
C VAL A 269 10.16 -16.87 -43.79
N ILE A 270 11.39 -16.44 -44.04
CA ILE A 270 12.07 -16.56 -45.33
C ILE A 270 13.10 -17.67 -45.25
N ILE A 271 12.90 -18.70 -46.07
CA ILE A 271 13.74 -19.88 -46.12
C ILE A 271 14.53 -19.90 -47.43
N ASP A 272 15.86 -20.10 -47.34
CA ASP A 272 16.71 -20.33 -48.50
C ASP A 272 16.21 -21.55 -49.29
N ALA A 273 15.94 -21.35 -50.58
CA ALA A 273 15.29 -22.37 -51.41
C ALA A 273 16.20 -23.56 -51.74
N LYS A 274 17.47 -23.55 -51.33
CA LYS A 274 18.41 -24.67 -51.49
C LYS A 274 18.76 -25.34 -50.17
N THR A 275 19.09 -24.55 -49.15
CA THR A 275 19.63 -25.09 -47.88
C THR A 275 18.57 -25.30 -46.81
N GLY A 276 17.41 -24.63 -46.92
CA GLY A 276 16.42 -24.61 -45.85
C GLY A 276 16.82 -23.71 -44.67
N GLU A 277 17.87 -22.88 -44.83
CA GLU A 277 18.33 -21.92 -43.83
C GLU A 277 17.32 -20.78 -43.66
N ARG A 278 17.07 -20.36 -42.42
CA ARG A 278 16.27 -19.17 -42.10
C ARG A 278 17.11 -17.92 -42.42
N LEU A 279 16.62 -17.10 -43.36
CA LEU A 279 17.31 -15.89 -43.82
C LEU A 279 16.68 -14.59 -43.29
N TYR A 280 15.40 -14.64 -42.94
CA TYR A 280 14.64 -13.52 -42.37
C TYR A 280 13.41 -14.04 -41.66
N GLU A 281 13.00 -13.37 -40.59
CA GLU A 281 11.74 -13.62 -39.91
C GLU A 281 11.17 -12.31 -39.41
N ARG A 282 9.85 -12.17 -39.51
CA ARG A 282 9.11 -11.11 -38.81
C ARG A 282 7.80 -11.65 -38.29
N SER A 283 7.36 -11.10 -37.16
CA SER A 283 6.01 -11.37 -36.68
C SER A 283 4.96 -10.74 -37.62
N LEU A 284 3.87 -11.47 -37.87
CA LEU A 284 2.67 -11.01 -38.57
C LEU A 284 1.65 -10.38 -37.62
N VAL A 285 1.87 -10.53 -36.31
CA VAL A 285 1.00 -10.05 -35.22
C VAL A 285 1.82 -9.29 -34.19
N GLN A 286 1.29 -8.21 -33.64
CA GLN A 286 1.91 -7.52 -32.51
C GLN A 286 1.32 -8.09 -31.21
N HIS A 287 2.03 -8.99 -30.54
CA HIS A 287 1.65 -9.47 -29.22
C HIS A 287 2.79 -9.23 -28.23
N LEU A 288 2.54 -8.47 -27.16
CA LEU A 288 3.45 -8.29 -26.04
C LEU A 288 3.17 -9.41 -25.03
N ASN A 289 4.21 -10.07 -24.50
CA ASN A 289 4.11 -10.95 -23.34
C ASN A 289 4.69 -10.21 -22.12
N PRO A 290 3.95 -9.25 -21.53
CA PRO A 290 4.51 -8.41 -20.49
C PRO A 290 4.70 -9.18 -19.18
N GLU A 291 5.76 -8.85 -18.47
CA GLU A 291 6.12 -9.43 -17.18
C GLU A 291 7.06 -8.49 -16.39
N GLY A 292 7.15 -8.69 -15.08
CA GLY A 292 8.07 -7.96 -14.21
C GLY A 292 8.66 -8.82 -13.09
N ALA A 293 9.82 -8.42 -12.59
CA ALA A 293 10.46 -9.04 -11.43
C ALA A 293 9.89 -8.39 -10.15
N ILE A 294 9.29 -9.20 -9.27
CA ILE A 294 8.57 -8.74 -8.06
C ILE A 294 8.86 -9.66 -6.87
N PHE A 295 8.52 -9.20 -5.66
CA PHE A 295 8.37 -10.03 -4.47
C PHE A 295 6.90 -10.37 -4.27
N GLU A 296 6.57 -11.65 -4.07
CA GLU A 296 5.16 -12.06 -3.84
C GLU A 296 4.70 -11.75 -2.42
N ASN A 297 5.64 -11.64 -1.48
CA ASN A 297 5.46 -11.10 -0.15
C ASN A 297 6.44 -9.91 0.03
N TYR A 298 7.22 -9.87 1.11
CA TYR A 298 8.29 -8.89 1.32
C TYR A 298 9.70 -9.48 1.14
N PRO A 299 10.73 -8.66 0.83
CA PRO A 299 12.09 -9.13 0.63
C PRO A 299 12.63 -9.86 1.87
N GLY A 300 13.14 -11.07 1.67
CA GLY A 300 13.69 -11.88 2.76
C GLY A 300 12.67 -12.71 3.54
N SER A 301 11.37 -12.56 3.28
CA SER A 301 10.36 -13.48 3.81
C SER A 301 10.65 -14.94 3.43
N SER A 302 10.35 -15.87 4.33
CA SER A 302 10.57 -17.31 4.14
C SER A 302 9.82 -17.87 2.91
N LYS A 303 8.69 -17.26 2.54
CA LYS A 303 7.87 -17.60 1.38
C LYS A 303 7.55 -16.33 0.59
N GLY A 304 7.74 -16.37 -0.73
CA GLY A 304 7.51 -15.20 -1.60
C GLY A 304 8.53 -14.06 -1.45
N GLY A 305 9.55 -14.20 -0.59
CA GLY A 305 10.56 -13.16 -0.33
C GLY A 305 11.77 -13.16 -1.26
N THR A 306 11.73 -13.90 -2.36
CA THR A 306 12.72 -13.84 -3.44
C THR A 306 12.13 -13.20 -4.69
N LEU A 307 12.95 -12.49 -5.45
CA LEU A 307 12.51 -11.91 -6.72
C LEU A 307 12.12 -13.02 -7.70
N VAL A 308 10.91 -12.92 -8.23
CA VAL A 308 10.36 -13.83 -9.24
C VAL A 308 9.76 -13.05 -10.39
N ASN A 309 9.84 -13.60 -11.61
CA ASN A 309 9.20 -13.00 -12.77
C ASN A 309 7.72 -13.40 -12.80
N LYS A 310 6.83 -12.41 -12.86
CA LYS A 310 5.38 -12.62 -12.98
C LYS A 310 4.82 -11.96 -14.23
N SER A 311 3.84 -12.62 -14.83
CA SER A 311 3.15 -12.11 -16.01
C SER A 311 2.24 -10.93 -15.66
N PHE A 312 2.19 -9.93 -16.54
CA PHE A 312 1.26 -8.78 -16.48
C PHE A 312 0.09 -8.94 -17.46
N LYS A 313 -0.21 -10.19 -17.86
CA LYS A 313 -1.38 -10.48 -18.72
C LYS A 313 -2.71 -10.24 -18.01
N GLY A 314 -2.72 -10.27 -16.68
CA GLY A 314 -3.93 -10.16 -15.88
C GLY A 314 -4.92 -11.30 -16.05
N ASP A 315 -5.97 -11.26 -15.24
CA ASP A 315 -7.15 -12.09 -15.43
C ASP A 315 -7.96 -11.58 -16.63
N ALA A 316 -8.33 -12.46 -17.56
CA ALA A 316 -8.99 -12.04 -18.79
C ALA A 316 -10.41 -11.48 -18.59
N ALA A 317 -11.07 -11.77 -17.46
CA ALA A 317 -12.39 -11.22 -17.15
C ALA A 317 -12.29 -9.84 -16.51
N ALA A 318 -11.38 -9.68 -15.55
CA ALA A 318 -11.15 -8.42 -14.83
C ALA A 318 -10.36 -7.40 -15.68
N SER A 319 -9.34 -7.88 -16.38
CA SER A 319 -8.36 -7.11 -17.15
C SER A 319 -8.31 -7.61 -18.61
N PRO A 320 -9.37 -7.41 -19.42
CA PRO A 320 -9.49 -7.99 -20.76
C PRO A 320 -8.42 -7.51 -21.76
N ASN A 321 -7.79 -6.36 -21.50
CA ASN A 321 -6.69 -5.82 -22.30
C ASN A 321 -5.31 -6.09 -21.66
N GLY A 322 -5.25 -6.88 -20.59
CA GLY A 322 -4.11 -7.00 -19.71
C GLY A 322 -3.87 -5.75 -18.85
N TRP A 323 -2.79 -5.76 -18.08
CA TRP A 323 -2.53 -4.70 -17.11
C TRP A 323 -1.86 -3.46 -17.72
N LEU A 324 -1.35 -3.52 -18.95
CA LEU A 324 -0.64 -2.41 -19.58
C LEU A 324 -1.48 -1.80 -20.69
N LEU A 325 -1.60 -0.47 -20.69
CA LEU A 325 -2.15 0.25 -21.84
C LEU A 325 -1.03 0.55 -22.84
N PRO A 326 -1.27 0.36 -24.15
CA PRO A 326 -0.33 0.79 -25.17
C PRO A 326 -0.30 2.33 -25.22
N THR A 327 0.58 2.95 -24.44
CA THR A 327 0.70 4.42 -24.43
C THR A 327 1.25 4.92 -25.77
N SER A 328 0.70 6.03 -26.29
CA SER A 328 0.94 6.44 -27.67
C SER A 328 2.14 7.36 -27.90
N GLU A 329 2.97 7.70 -26.91
CA GLU A 329 4.21 8.50 -27.14
C GLU A 329 5.44 8.14 -26.28
N LEU A 330 5.29 7.52 -25.10
CA LEU A 330 6.40 7.22 -24.18
C LEU A 330 6.91 5.78 -24.25
N GLY A 331 6.19 4.87 -24.91
CA GLY A 331 6.44 3.42 -24.88
C GLY A 331 5.65 2.71 -23.76
N VAL A 332 5.80 1.40 -23.67
CA VAL A 332 5.12 0.59 -22.64
C VAL A 332 5.77 0.88 -21.28
N THR A 333 4.96 1.24 -20.29
CA THR A 333 5.37 1.67 -18.93
C THR A 333 4.36 1.16 -17.90
N THR A 334 4.59 1.37 -16.60
CA THR A 334 3.71 0.99 -15.47
C THR A 334 2.43 1.84 -15.43
N LEU A 335 1.66 1.78 -16.53
CA LEU A 335 0.38 2.46 -16.76
C LEU A 335 -0.57 1.49 -17.45
N GLY A 336 -1.74 1.32 -16.85
CA GLY A 336 -2.74 0.32 -17.16
C GLY A 336 -4.16 0.83 -17.10
N ASN A 337 -5.13 -0.04 -17.40
CA ASN A 337 -6.53 0.28 -17.17
C ASN A 337 -6.82 0.41 -15.68
N ASN A 338 -6.18 -0.40 -14.85
CA ASN A 338 -6.50 -0.51 -13.42
C ASN A 338 -5.61 0.37 -12.56
N ALA A 339 -4.33 0.56 -12.95
CA ALA A 339 -3.33 1.25 -12.14
C ALA A 339 -2.35 2.12 -12.94
N ASN A 340 -1.79 3.12 -12.28
CA ASN A 340 -0.81 4.08 -12.79
C ASN A 340 0.26 4.33 -11.71
N SER A 341 1.41 3.65 -11.76
CA SER A 341 2.44 3.74 -10.71
C SER A 341 3.69 4.50 -11.16
N PHE A 342 4.19 5.37 -10.29
CA PHE A 342 5.33 6.28 -10.55
C PHE A 342 5.93 6.81 -9.24
N ALA A 343 7.17 7.31 -9.31
CA ALA A 343 7.83 7.92 -8.14
C ALA A 343 7.15 9.22 -7.72
N ASN A 344 7.02 9.44 -6.40
CA ASN A 344 6.33 10.60 -5.83
C ASN A 344 7.16 11.29 -4.73
N TRP A 345 8.42 11.59 -5.01
CA TRP A 345 9.37 11.96 -3.97
C TRP A 345 9.15 13.35 -3.35
N SER A 346 8.64 14.33 -4.12
CA SER A 346 8.54 15.73 -3.68
C SER A 346 7.31 16.01 -2.82
N ASN A 347 6.30 15.14 -2.83
CA ASN A 347 5.06 15.33 -2.10
C ASN A 347 4.68 14.03 -1.39
N PHE A 348 4.44 14.07 -0.08
CA PHE A 348 4.06 12.88 0.67
C PHE A 348 2.55 12.58 0.56
N LEU A 349 1.69 13.57 0.33
CA LEU A 349 0.23 13.44 0.47
C LEU A 349 -0.54 13.38 -0.87
N ALA A 350 0.00 13.96 -1.93
CA ALA A 350 -0.69 14.09 -3.20
C ALA A 350 0.16 13.63 -4.40
N PRO A 351 -0.47 13.20 -5.50
CA PRO A 351 0.23 12.86 -6.74
C PRO A 351 1.05 14.02 -7.31
N ALA A 352 2.33 13.77 -7.53
CA ALA A 352 3.32 14.64 -8.15
C ALA A 352 4.27 13.79 -9.02
N ASP A 353 5.29 14.39 -9.63
CA ASP A 353 6.47 13.70 -10.17
C ASP A 353 6.24 12.55 -11.18
N GLN A 354 5.08 12.52 -11.86
CA GLN A 354 4.66 11.44 -12.76
C GLN A 354 5.64 11.04 -13.86
N ALA A 355 6.67 11.84 -14.15
CA ALA A 355 7.69 11.55 -15.15
C ALA A 355 8.62 10.39 -14.77
N VAL A 356 8.89 10.15 -13.48
CA VAL A 356 9.87 9.14 -13.04
C VAL A 356 9.20 7.79 -12.87
N ARG A 357 9.42 6.90 -13.84
CA ARG A 357 8.89 5.53 -13.89
C ARG A 357 9.66 4.69 -14.92
N PRO A 358 9.64 3.35 -14.83
CA PRO A 358 10.29 2.50 -15.81
C PRO A 358 9.56 2.52 -17.16
N VAL A 359 10.31 2.63 -18.26
CA VAL A 359 9.80 2.45 -19.63
C VAL A 359 10.53 1.27 -20.26
N ASN A 360 9.77 0.28 -20.71
CA ASN A 360 10.30 -0.87 -21.43
C ASN A 360 9.40 -1.22 -22.62
N PRO A 361 9.82 -0.95 -23.87
CA PRO A 361 9.01 -1.20 -25.07
C PRO A 361 8.55 -2.65 -25.28
N LEU A 362 9.19 -3.62 -24.63
CA LEU A 362 8.85 -5.04 -24.68
C LEU A 362 7.92 -5.48 -23.52
N GLY A 363 7.58 -4.56 -22.62
CA GLY A 363 6.82 -4.85 -21.40
C GLY A 363 7.59 -5.73 -20.40
N GLN A 364 8.93 -5.68 -20.42
CA GLN A 364 9.82 -6.53 -19.61
C GLN A 364 10.40 -5.76 -18.42
N PHE A 365 9.65 -5.63 -17.34
CA PHE A 365 10.01 -4.82 -16.16
C PHE A 365 10.86 -5.62 -15.16
N LYS A 366 12.08 -5.99 -15.55
CA LYS A 366 12.97 -6.84 -14.73
C LYS A 366 14.14 -6.02 -14.20
N TYR A 367 13.97 -5.41 -13.04
CA TYR A 367 14.98 -4.56 -12.40
C TYR A 367 15.58 -5.26 -11.18
N PRO A 368 16.87 -5.03 -10.88
CA PRO A 368 17.48 -5.57 -9.67
C PRO A 368 16.93 -4.86 -8.43
N PHE A 369 16.83 -5.60 -7.31
CA PHE A 369 16.63 -5.04 -5.98
C PHE A 369 17.99 -4.87 -5.30
N LEU A 370 18.40 -3.63 -5.09
CA LEU A 370 19.66 -3.26 -4.47
C LEU A 370 19.53 -3.13 -2.95
N ASN A 371 18.32 -2.91 -2.43
CA ASN A 371 18.04 -2.66 -1.02
C ASN A 371 18.85 -1.48 -0.48
N ALA A 372 18.93 -0.41 -1.28
CA ALA A 372 19.86 0.69 -1.08
C ALA A 372 19.50 1.53 0.15
N TRP A 373 18.21 1.75 0.42
CA TRP A 373 17.74 2.46 1.61
C TRP A 373 18.21 1.78 2.91
N GLN A 374 17.97 0.48 3.04
CA GLN A 374 18.41 -0.30 4.21
C GLN A 374 19.93 -0.37 4.33
N LYS A 375 20.64 -0.70 3.24
CA LYS A 375 22.11 -0.85 3.25
C LYS A 375 22.84 0.47 3.56
N SER A 376 22.25 1.59 3.17
CA SER A 376 22.78 2.93 3.43
C SER A 376 22.33 3.52 4.77
N LYS A 377 21.40 2.87 5.47
CA LYS A 377 20.76 3.36 6.70
C LYS A 377 20.13 4.75 6.50
N GLY A 378 19.26 4.85 5.52
CA GLY A 378 18.47 6.07 5.31
C GLY A 378 19.19 7.20 4.59
N GLN A 379 20.20 6.91 3.75
CA GLN A 379 20.96 7.96 3.09
C GLN A 379 20.10 8.74 2.05
N ALA A 380 19.67 9.94 2.43
CA ALA A 380 18.90 10.83 1.54
C ALA A 380 19.77 11.64 0.55
N LEU A 381 21.08 11.78 0.78
CA LEU A 381 22.01 12.50 -0.12
C LEU A 381 23.41 11.83 -0.22
N PRO A 382 23.85 11.39 -1.42
CA PRO A 382 23.01 11.09 -2.60
C PRO A 382 21.82 10.17 -2.25
N PRO A 383 20.68 10.31 -2.95
CA PRO A 383 19.44 9.63 -2.56
C PRO A 383 19.51 8.13 -2.87
N SER A 384 19.74 7.31 -1.84
CA SER A 384 19.87 5.86 -2.02
C SER A 384 18.56 5.20 -2.46
N TYR A 385 17.40 5.70 -2.01
CA TYR A 385 16.08 5.21 -2.43
C TYR A 385 15.87 5.26 -3.95
N ALA A 386 16.48 6.23 -4.64
CA ALA A 386 16.35 6.39 -6.08
C ALA A 386 17.03 5.25 -6.87
N GLU A 387 17.95 4.50 -6.24
CA GLU A 387 18.60 3.35 -6.87
C GLU A 387 17.63 2.18 -7.12
N ASP A 388 16.57 2.08 -6.30
CA ASP A 388 15.58 1.00 -6.34
C ASP A 388 14.25 1.40 -7.02
N VAL A 389 14.09 2.65 -7.46
CA VAL A 389 12.80 3.21 -7.93
C VAL A 389 12.12 2.40 -9.03
N ASN A 390 12.88 1.87 -9.99
CA ASN A 390 12.30 1.06 -11.08
C ASN A 390 11.79 -0.30 -10.59
N SER A 391 12.48 -0.90 -9.62
CA SER A 391 12.08 -2.15 -8.98
C SER A 391 10.84 -1.92 -8.10
N ALA A 392 10.86 -0.87 -7.27
CA ALA A 392 9.74 -0.47 -6.40
C ALA A 392 8.47 -0.17 -7.21
N THR A 393 8.60 0.64 -8.27
CA THR A 393 7.46 0.97 -9.16
C THR A 393 6.89 -0.27 -9.84
N THR A 394 7.73 -1.22 -10.23
CA THR A 394 7.27 -2.48 -10.84
C THR A 394 6.52 -3.35 -9.83
N ASN A 395 7.04 -3.42 -8.59
CA ASN A 395 6.45 -4.21 -7.51
C ASN A 395 5.08 -3.66 -7.09
N LEU A 396 4.97 -2.36 -6.84
CA LEU A 396 3.70 -1.71 -6.50
C LEU A 396 2.67 -1.85 -7.64
N PHE A 397 3.09 -1.65 -8.89
CA PHE A 397 2.21 -1.81 -10.05
C PHE A 397 1.63 -3.23 -10.17
N TYR A 398 2.46 -4.26 -9.93
CA TYR A 398 2.02 -5.65 -9.93
C TYR A 398 0.96 -5.89 -8.85
N HIS A 399 1.22 -5.47 -7.61
CA HIS A 399 0.34 -5.74 -6.47
C HIS A 399 -1.00 -5.00 -6.57
N HIS A 400 -1.02 -3.75 -7.04
CA HIS A 400 -2.27 -3.04 -7.33
C HIS A 400 -3.14 -3.74 -8.38
N ASN A 401 -2.54 -4.22 -9.47
CA ASN A 401 -3.30 -4.94 -10.49
C ASN A 401 -3.74 -6.35 -10.03
N LEU A 402 -2.92 -7.01 -9.22
CA LEU A 402 -3.28 -8.30 -8.62
C LEU A 402 -4.52 -8.16 -7.73
N PHE A 403 -4.55 -7.13 -6.87
CA PHE A 403 -5.67 -6.90 -5.96
C PHE A 403 -6.93 -6.36 -6.66
N HIS A 404 -6.77 -5.59 -7.75
CA HIS A 404 -7.87 -5.31 -8.68
C HIS A 404 -8.52 -6.62 -9.16
N ASP A 405 -7.73 -7.52 -9.76
CA ASP A 405 -8.25 -8.76 -10.35
C ASP A 405 -8.79 -9.73 -9.29
N TYR A 406 -8.22 -9.72 -8.08
CA TYR A 406 -8.70 -10.50 -6.94
C TYR A 406 -10.08 -10.05 -6.48
N PHE A 407 -10.29 -8.76 -6.21
CA PHE A 407 -11.59 -8.23 -5.79
C PHE A 407 -12.65 -8.25 -6.90
N TYR A 408 -12.24 -8.10 -8.16
CA TYR A 408 -13.14 -8.27 -9.30
C TYR A 408 -13.81 -9.65 -9.30
N LYS A 409 -13.06 -10.70 -8.98
CA LYS A 409 -13.57 -12.08 -8.89
C LYS A 409 -14.54 -12.29 -7.73
N LEU A 410 -14.44 -11.49 -6.68
CA LEU A 410 -15.34 -11.52 -5.53
C LEU A 410 -16.59 -10.66 -5.72
N GLY A 411 -16.64 -9.84 -6.78
CA GLY A 411 -17.82 -9.06 -7.15
C GLY A 411 -17.62 -7.54 -7.12
N TRP A 412 -16.43 -7.04 -6.81
CA TRP A 412 -16.11 -5.61 -6.94
C TRP A 412 -15.78 -5.27 -8.39
N VAL A 413 -16.85 -5.20 -9.19
CA VAL A 413 -16.82 -4.98 -10.64
C VAL A 413 -17.12 -3.51 -10.97
N GLU A 414 -17.16 -3.18 -12.26
CA GLU A 414 -17.39 -1.83 -12.78
C GLU A 414 -18.63 -1.15 -12.17
N GLY A 415 -19.77 -1.83 -12.18
CA GLY A 415 -21.02 -1.31 -11.60
C GLY A 415 -21.00 -1.14 -10.07
N ALA A 416 -20.00 -1.68 -9.39
CA ALA A 416 -19.78 -1.57 -7.94
C ALA A 416 -18.68 -0.54 -7.60
N GLY A 417 -18.25 0.28 -8.58
CA GLY A 417 -17.29 1.36 -8.37
C GLY A 417 -15.86 0.87 -8.13
N ASN A 418 -15.42 -0.14 -8.88
CA ASN A 418 -14.00 -0.54 -8.91
C ASN A 418 -13.13 0.52 -9.59
N LEU A 419 -11.80 0.34 -9.56
CA LEU A 419 -10.84 1.34 -10.03
C LEU A 419 -10.38 1.06 -11.47
N GLN A 420 -10.99 1.71 -12.47
CA GLN A 420 -10.67 1.50 -13.87
C GLN A 420 -10.74 2.78 -14.73
N THR A 421 -9.79 2.95 -15.64
CA THR A 421 -9.80 4.05 -16.63
C THR A 421 -10.98 3.89 -17.60
N THR A 422 -11.31 2.66 -17.98
CA THR A 422 -12.52 2.34 -18.75
C THR A 422 -13.21 1.09 -18.22
N ASN A 423 -14.54 1.18 -18.12
CA ASN A 423 -15.43 0.13 -17.65
C ASN A 423 -16.04 -0.66 -18.80
N PHE A 424 -15.62 -0.41 -20.04
CA PHE A 424 -16.08 -1.11 -21.24
C PHE A 424 -17.62 -1.10 -21.42
N GLY A 425 -18.29 -0.08 -20.85
CA GLY A 425 -19.75 0.05 -20.86
C GLY A 425 -20.50 -0.93 -19.94
N LYS A 426 -19.84 -1.49 -18.93
CA LYS A 426 -20.44 -2.46 -17.98
C LYS A 426 -21.11 -1.83 -16.75
N GLY A 427 -21.04 -0.50 -16.58
CA GLY A 427 -21.61 0.22 -15.43
C GLY A 427 -20.55 1.06 -14.71
N GLY A 428 -20.95 1.75 -13.65
CA GLY A 428 -20.08 2.66 -12.89
C GLY A 428 -19.62 3.88 -13.69
N SER A 429 -18.60 4.55 -13.19
CA SER A 429 -18.02 5.77 -13.76
C SER A 429 -16.57 5.53 -14.17
N ASP A 430 -16.29 5.61 -15.47
CA ASP A 430 -14.94 5.48 -16.03
C ASP A 430 -13.98 6.54 -15.46
N GLY A 431 -12.68 6.25 -15.49
CA GLY A 431 -11.62 7.26 -15.41
C GLY A 431 -10.86 7.30 -14.10
N ASP A 432 -10.97 6.26 -13.27
CA ASP A 432 -10.54 6.27 -11.88
C ASP A 432 -9.53 5.17 -11.51
N ALA A 433 -8.70 4.77 -12.47
CA ALA A 433 -7.55 3.90 -12.19
C ALA A 433 -6.72 4.42 -11.01
N ILE A 434 -6.29 3.52 -10.12
CA ILE A 434 -5.50 3.88 -8.95
C ILE A 434 -4.16 4.50 -9.36
N MET A 435 -3.75 5.58 -8.70
CA MET A 435 -2.38 6.08 -8.78
C MET A 435 -1.53 5.48 -7.66
N GLY A 436 -0.45 4.77 -8.02
CA GLY A 436 0.53 4.25 -7.06
C GLY A 436 1.69 5.22 -6.90
N LEU A 437 1.78 5.85 -5.73
CA LEU A 437 2.77 6.86 -5.39
C LEU A 437 3.96 6.19 -4.69
N VAL A 438 4.96 5.84 -5.49
CA VAL A 438 6.15 5.08 -5.08
C VAL A 438 7.09 5.99 -4.29
N GLN A 439 7.56 5.53 -3.14
CA GLN A 439 8.47 6.25 -2.25
C GLN A 439 7.97 7.66 -1.95
N ALA A 440 6.67 7.79 -1.67
CA ALA A 440 6.00 9.07 -1.51
C ALA A 440 6.68 9.88 -0.40
N GLY A 441 6.99 11.15 -0.69
CA GLY A 441 7.67 12.02 0.27
C GLY A 441 9.13 11.65 0.58
N ALA A 442 9.79 10.80 -0.23
CA ALA A 442 11.20 10.45 0.01
C ALA A 442 12.13 11.68 0.17
N VAL A 443 11.84 12.80 -0.50
CA VAL A 443 12.58 14.07 -0.34
C VAL A 443 12.00 14.96 0.75
N SER A 444 10.68 15.10 0.84
CA SER A 444 10.01 16.14 1.64
C SER A 444 9.49 15.69 3.00
N GLY A 445 9.34 14.38 3.22
CA GLY A 445 8.69 13.80 4.38
C GLY A 445 9.62 13.32 5.49
N GLY A 446 10.95 13.48 5.37
CA GLY A 446 11.92 13.06 6.38
C GLY A 446 12.14 14.06 7.52
N GLU A 447 13.30 13.99 8.18
CA GLU A 447 13.72 14.91 9.24
C GLU A 447 13.52 16.40 8.83
N PRO A 448 13.04 17.28 9.74
CA PRO A 448 12.77 17.06 11.17
C PRO A 448 11.34 16.63 11.51
N THR A 449 10.43 16.60 10.54
CA THR A 449 8.99 16.42 10.82
C THR A 449 8.51 14.98 10.62
N TYR A 450 9.21 14.19 9.81
CA TYR A 450 8.88 12.78 9.54
C TYR A 450 7.46 12.54 8.99
N THR A 451 6.84 13.54 8.36
CA THR A 451 5.45 13.52 7.85
C THR A 451 5.21 12.60 6.63
N GLY A 452 6.28 12.10 6.01
CA GLY A 452 6.23 11.13 4.91
C GLY A 452 7.22 9.99 5.14
N ARG A 453 7.25 9.48 6.37
CA ARG A 453 8.02 8.32 6.82
C ARG A 453 7.14 7.42 7.68
N ASP A 454 7.54 6.16 7.78
CA ASP A 454 7.00 5.17 8.73
C ASP A 454 5.48 5.00 8.68
N ASN A 455 4.92 5.10 7.46
CA ASN A 455 3.50 4.91 7.23
C ASN A 455 3.22 4.53 5.76
N ALA A 456 1.94 4.35 5.46
CA ALA A 456 1.36 4.30 4.13
C ALA A 456 -0.03 4.94 4.21
N TYR A 457 -0.65 5.20 3.06
CA TYR A 457 -2.06 5.61 3.05
C TYR A 457 -2.74 5.31 1.71
N MET A 458 -4.07 5.35 1.74
CA MET A 458 -4.95 5.40 0.59
C MET A 458 -5.86 6.62 0.71
N LEU A 459 -5.93 7.44 -0.34
CA LEU A 459 -7.01 8.38 -0.52
C LEU A 459 -7.99 7.84 -1.56
N THR A 460 -9.20 7.53 -1.10
CA THR A 460 -10.28 7.04 -1.96
C THR A 460 -11.26 8.17 -2.26
N LEU A 461 -11.33 8.58 -3.52
CA LEU A 461 -12.34 9.54 -3.99
C LEU A 461 -13.58 8.78 -4.52
N PRO A 462 -14.75 9.45 -4.68
CA PRO A 462 -15.95 8.85 -5.25
C PRO A 462 -15.74 8.24 -6.64
N ASP A 463 -16.65 7.35 -7.06
CA ASP A 463 -16.63 6.65 -8.36
C ASP A 463 -16.40 7.61 -9.54
N GLY A 464 -15.46 7.26 -10.43
CA GLY A 464 -15.06 8.09 -11.57
C GLY A 464 -14.00 9.16 -11.27
N LEU A 465 -13.54 9.28 -10.02
CA LEU A 465 -12.37 10.07 -9.65
C LEU A 465 -11.22 9.15 -9.17
N PRO A 466 -10.00 9.28 -9.73
CA PRO A 466 -8.87 8.43 -9.36
C PRO A 466 -8.59 8.46 -7.85
N ALA A 467 -8.53 7.28 -7.24
CA ALA A 467 -7.92 7.07 -5.93
C ALA A 467 -6.39 7.02 -6.06
N TRP A 468 -5.68 7.23 -4.95
CA TRP A 468 -4.23 7.03 -4.91
C TRP A 468 -3.74 6.46 -3.59
N SER A 469 -2.70 5.64 -3.68
CA SER A 469 -2.03 5.07 -2.51
C SER A 469 -0.57 5.48 -2.47
N GLY A 470 -0.12 5.96 -1.31
CA GLY A 470 1.26 6.40 -1.06
C GLY A 470 2.01 5.44 -0.18
N MET A 471 3.09 4.85 -0.72
CA MET A 471 4.01 3.99 0.01
C MET A 471 5.19 4.82 0.52
N PHE A 472 5.45 4.82 1.82
CA PHE A 472 6.60 5.56 2.36
C PHE A 472 7.84 4.67 2.52
N LEU A 473 8.97 5.37 2.65
CA LEU A 473 10.17 4.80 3.25
C LEU A 473 9.98 4.73 4.77
N TRP A 474 10.52 3.68 5.37
CA TRP A 474 10.51 3.43 6.81
C TRP A 474 11.93 3.58 7.37
N GLU A 475 12.07 4.12 8.58
CA GLU A 475 13.32 4.30 9.30
C GLU A 475 13.10 4.38 10.83
N PRO A 476 14.10 4.00 11.65
CA PRO A 476 14.00 4.19 13.10
C PRO A 476 13.95 5.69 13.48
N ILE A 477 12.87 6.08 14.17
CA ILE A 477 12.67 7.37 14.85
C ILE A 477 12.71 7.17 16.36
N ALA A 478 13.76 7.69 17.00
CA ALA A 478 14.00 7.53 18.44
C ALA A 478 12.82 8.02 19.28
N GLY A 479 12.29 7.16 20.17
CA GLY A 479 11.18 7.50 21.05
C GLY A 479 9.81 7.59 20.35
N ALA A 480 9.69 7.15 19.10
CA ALA A 480 8.42 7.07 18.37
C ALA A 480 8.23 5.71 17.67
N PHE A 481 9.19 5.30 16.85
CA PHE A 481 9.14 4.07 16.04
C PHE A 481 10.55 3.49 15.87
N GLU A 482 10.83 2.33 16.42
CA GLU A 482 12.16 1.69 16.40
C GLU A 482 12.21 0.50 15.42
N GLY A 483 11.53 0.61 14.27
CA GLY A 483 11.52 -0.40 13.22
C GLY A 483 12.76 -0.38 12.32
N GLU A 484 12.65 -0.96 11.13
CA GLU A 484 13.76 -1.15 10.20
C GLU A 484 13.82 -0.05 9.14
N TYR A 485 15.03 0.19 8.61
CA TYR A 485 15.13 0.93 7.35
C TYR A 485 14.58 0.05 6.23
N ALA A 486 13.40 0.36 5.72
CA ALA A 486 12.71 -0.43 4.71
C ALA A 486 12.02 0.47 3.67
N ASP A 487 11.76 -0.07 2.48
CA ASP A 487 10.98 0.61 1.45
C ASP A 487 9.59 -0.07 1.37
N GLY A 488 8.54 0.67 1.75
CA GLY A 488 7.18 0.17 1.88
C GLY A 488 6.59 -0.35 0.57
N ASP A 489 7.13 0.08 -0.58
CA ASP A 489 6.76 -0.42 -1.91
C ASP A 489 7.05 -1.91 -2.13
N TYR A 490 7.71 -2.57 -1.16
CA TYR A 490 7.99 -4.00 -1.18
C TYR A 490 7.22 -4.83 -0.14
N ASP A 491 6.48 -4.22 0.79
CA ASP A 491 5.65 -4.98 1.74
C ASP A 491 4.26 -5.25 1.15
N ALA A 492 4.07 -6.46 0.60
CA ALA A 492 2.79 -6.85 0.02
C ALA A 492 1.63 -6.71 1.02
N GLY A 493 1.84 -6.97 2.31
CA GLY A 493 0.80 -6.84 3.34
C GLY A 493 0.30 -5.39 3.48
N ILE A 494 1.22 -4.42 3.48
CA ILE A 494 0.88 -2.99 3.53
C ILE A 494 0.19 -2.55 2.24
N ILE A 495 0.70 -2.94 1.07
CA ILE A 495 0.09 -2.58 -0.23
C ILE A 495 -1.36 -3.11 -0.31
N TYR A 496 -1.59 -4.34 0.16
CA TYR A 496 -2.91 -4.96 0.18
C TYR A 496 -3.85 -4.30 1.20
N HIS A 497 -3.32 -3.87 2.36
CA HIS A 497 -4.06 -3.09 3.33
C HIS A 497 -4.57 -1.79 2.69
N GLU A 498 -3.66 -0.99 2.10
CA GLU A 498 -4.05 0.27 1.47
C GLU A 498 -5.04 0.06 0.33
N TYR A 499 -4.82 -0.94 -0.53
CA TYR A 499 -5.76 -1.21 -1.63
C TYR A 499 -7.17 -1.57 -1.13
N SER A 500 -7.27 -2.20 0.03
CA SER A 500 -8.56 -2.59 0.62
C SER A 500 -9.32 -1.40 1.21
N HIS A 501 -8.65 -0.29 1.56
CA HIS A 501 -9.33 0.98 1.87
C HIS A 501 -10.14 1.51 0.68
N ALA A 502 -9.64 1.33 -0.55
CA ALA A 502 -10.39 1.73 -1.74
C ALA A 502 -11.64 0.86 -1.94
N LEU A 503 -11.53 -0.44 -1.69
CA LEU A 503 -12.66 -1.36 -1.71
C LEU A 503 -13.71 -0.95 -0.66
N SER A 504 -13.33 -0.86 0.61
CA SER A 504 -14.26 -0.64 1.72
C SER A 504 -14.95 0.71 1.60
N THR A 505 -14.21 1.77 1.25
CA THR A 505 -14.75 3.13 1.09
C THR A 505 -15.72 3.24 -0.10
N ARG A 506 -15.51 2.49 -1.18
CA ARG A 506 -16.41 2.47 -2.35
C ARG A 506 -17.62 1.57 -2.15
N LEU A 507 -17.50 0.50 -1.36
CA LEU A 507 -18.51 -0.55 -1.32
C LEU A 507 -19.42 -0.48 -0.09
N VAL A 508 -18.92 -0.08 1.08
CA VAL A 508 -19.74 -0.04 2.30
C VAL A 508 -20.87 0.96 2.14
N ALA A 509 -22.11 0.48 2.34
CA ALA A 509 -23.34 1.24 2.14
C ALA A 509 -23.49 1.88 0.73
N GLY A 510 -22.76 1.36 -0.27
CA GLY A 510 -22.74 1.92 -1.62
C GLY A 510 -21.76 3.09 -1.84
N GLY A 511 -20.89 3.37 -0.87
CA GLY A 511 -19.84 4.38 -0.96
C GLY A 511 -20.03 5.57 -0.03
N GLU A 512 -18.98 6.39 0.14
CA GLU A 512 -18.98 7.61 0.97
C GLU A 512 -19.45 7.36 2.42
N SER A 513 -18.97 6.26 2.98
CA SER A 513 -19.21 5.79 4.35
C SER A 513 -17.86 5.65 5.07
N LEU A 514 -17.85 5.20 6.32
CA LEU A 514 -16.66 5.00 7.17
C LEU A 514 -16.08 6.25 7.84
N GLY A 515 -16.89 7.30 8.01
CA GLY A 515 -16.49 8.54 8.68
C GLY A 515 -16.69 8.55 10.21
N SER A 516 -17.39 7.55 10.76
CA SER A 516 -17.59 7.39 12.20
C SER A 516 -16.54 6.46 12.83
N HIS A 517 -16.31 6.56 14.14
CA HIS A 517 -15.26 5.81 14.85
C HIS A 517 -15.20 4.30 14.52
N GLN A 518 -16.23 3.53 14.88
CA GLN A 518 -16.29 2.08 14.61
C GLN A 518 -16.24 1.75 13.12
N ALA A 519 -16.80 2.61 12.27
CA ALA A 519 -16.81 2.38 10.83
C ALA A 519 -15.41 2.56 10.22
N GLY A 520 -14.69 3.62 10.62
CA GLY A 520 -13.28 3.83 10.31
C GLY A 520 -12.41 2.69 10.84
N SER A 521 -12.65 2.24 12.08
CA SER A 521 -11.97 1.05 12.63
C SER A 521 -12.19 -0.19 11.79
N MET A 522 -13.42 -0.43 11.31
CA MET A 522 -13.67 -1.53 10.38
C MET A 522 -12.96 -1.33 9.03
N GLY A 523 -12.83 -0.09 8.56
CA GLY A 523 -11.99 0.30 7.42
C GLY A 523 -10.56 -0.23 7.53
N GLU A 524 -9.87 0.16 8.61
CA GLU A 524 -8.52 -0.31 8.96
C GLU A 524 -8.45 -1.84 9.06
N ALA A 525 -9.44 -2.43 9.72
CA ALA A 525 -9.52 -3.86 9.94
C ALA A 525 -9.72 -4.68 8.65
N TRP A 526 -10.50 -4.19 7.68
CA TRP A 526 -10.60 -4.86 6.37
C TRP A 526 -9.29 -4.79 5.60
N GLY A 527 -8.53 -3.70 5.74
CA GLY A 527 -7.15 -3.60 5.28
C GLY A 527 -6.30 -4.77 5.76
N ASP A 528 -6.20 -4.91 7.08
CA ASP A 528 -5.44 -5.99 7.71
C ASP A 528 -5.99 -7.37 7.32
N TRP A 529 -7.30 -7.55 7.39
CA TRP A 529 -7.93 -8.85 7.19
C TRP A 529 -7.77 -9.36 5.75
N PHE A 530 -8.04 -8.54 4.73
CA PHE A 530 -7.87 -8.98 3.33
C PHE A 530 -6.40 -9.22 2.98
N ALA A 531 -5.50 -8.37 3.45
CA ALA A 531 -4.06 -8.54 3.26
C ALA A 531 -3.59 -9.90 3.84
N MET A 532 -3.87 -10.12 5.12
CA MET A 532 -3.43 -11.33 5.81
C MET A 532 -4.17 -12.57 5.31
N HIS A 533 -5.48 -12.48 5.03
CA HIS A 533 -6.24 -13.58 4.45
C HIS A 533 -5.60 -14.04 3.14
N TYR A 534 -5.32 -13.10 2.22
CA TYR A 534 -4.72 -13.41 0.94
C TYR A 534 -3.34 -14.06 1.09
N LEU A 535 -2.46 -13.51 1.94
CA LEU A 535 -1.12 -14.04 2.16
C LEU A 535 -1.14 -15.45 2.77
N ILE A 536 -1.97 -15.69 3.79
CA ILE A 536 -2.11 -17.01 4.43
C ILE A 536 -2.74 -18.04 3.49
N LYS A 537 -3.81 -17.66 2.79
CA LYS A 537 -4.49 -18.52 1.81
C LYS A 537 -3.54 -19.00 0.72
N ASN A 538 -2.69 -18.10 0.22
CA ASN A 538 -1.71 -18.38 -0.84
C ASN A 538 -0.36 -18.91 -0.31
N ASN A 539 -0.26 -19.24 0.99
CA ASN A 539 0.95 -19.79 1.61
C ASN A 539 2.18 -18.87 1.41
N LEU A 540 1.98 -17.56 1.57
CA LEU A 540 3.02 -16.52 1.51
C LEU A 540 3.42 -16.04 2.90
N GLN A 541 2.61 -16.29 3.93
CA GLN A 541 2.96 -16.17 5.33
C GLN A 541 2.52 -17.41 6.11
N ASP A 542 3.11 -17.61 7.28
CA ASP A 542 2.70 -18.63 8.26
C ASP A 542 1.80 -18.05 9.35
N LYS A 543 2.06 -16.80 9.74
CA LYS A 543 1.26 -16.03 10.69
C LYS A 543 0.66 -14.77 10.06
N ALA A 544 -0.52 -14.35 10.50
CA ALA A 544 -1.19 -13.14 10.01
C ALA A 544 -0.64 -11.88 10.70
N VAL A 545 0.63 -11.58 10.40
CA VAL A 545 1.39 -10.46 10.94
C VAL A 545 1.47 -9.32 9.92
N VAL A 546 0.93 -8.16 10.31
CA VAL A 546 0.89 -6.95 9.49
C VAL A 546 2.19 -6.15 9.65
N GLY A 547 2.85 -5.83 8.54
CA GLY A 547 4.05 -4.97 8.54
C GLY A 547 5.30 -5.61 9.14
N ALA A 548 5.46 -6.94 9.08
CA ALA A 548 6.62 -7.64 9.62
C ALA A 548 7.96 -7.12 9.04
N TYR A 549 7.97 -6.73 7.76
CA TYR A 549 9.17 -6.25 7.07
C TYR A 549 9.64 -4.89 7.60
N VAL A 550 8.72 -3.93 7.68
CA VAL A 550 9.03 -2.54 8.05
C VAL A 550 9.30 -2.38 9.55
N THR A 551 8.73 -3.26 10.37
CA THR A 551 8.92 -3.24 11.82
C THR A 551 10.09 -4.12 12.30
N GLY A 552 10.53 -5.09 11.49
CA GLY A 552 11.45 -6.14 11.92
C GLY A 552 10.84 -7.12 12.92
N ASN A 553 9.51 -7.06 13.16
CA ASN A 553 8.81 -7.89 14.13
C ASN A 553 7.94 -8.94 13.42
N GLU A 554 8.42 -10.18 13.36
CA GLU A 554 7.68 -11.31 12.76
C GLU A 554 6.66 -11.96 13.72
N GLU A 555 6.53 -11.47 14.96
CA GLU A 555 5.60 -12.01 15.96
C GLU A 555 4.26 -11.29 15.92
N ARG A 556 4.26 -9.96 15.92
CA ARG A 556 3.04 -9.12 15.88
C ARG A 556 3.10 -7.96 14.88
N GLY A 557 4.28 -7.64 14.35
CA GLY A 557 4.43 -6.55 13.41
C GLY A 557 4.12 -5.18 14.03
N ILE A 558 3.28 -4.39 13.35
CA ILE A 558 2.91 -3.03 13.80
C ILE A 558 1.72 -2.98 14.77
N ARG A 559 0.92 -4.06 14.80
CA ARG A 559 -0.26 -4.22 15.65
C ARG A 559 0.12 -4.75 17.03
N SER A 560 -0.84 -4.81 17.95
CA SER A 560 -0.63 -5.39 19.28
C SER A 560 -0.49 -6.91 19.24
N TRP A 561 -1.13 -7.57 18.26
CA TRP A 561 -1.02 -9.02 18.01
C TRP A 561 -1.01 -9.35 16.52
N ALA A 562 -0.56 -10.56 16.18
CA ALA A 562 -0.98 -11.21 14.95
C ALA A 562 -2.51 -11.47 15.01
N LEU A 563 -3.22 -11.38 13.88
CA LEU A 563 -4.69 -11.44 13.86
C LEU A 563 -5.26 -12.74 14.46
N GLU A 564 -4.56 -13.87 14.29
CA GLU A 564 -4.95 -15.17 14.83
C GLU A 564 -4.68 -15.33 16.33
N ASP A 565 -3.72 -14.59 16.88
CA ASP A 565 -3.30 -14.68 18.28
C ASP A 565 -4.01 -13.63 19.15
N SER A 566 -4.78 -12.72 18.53
CA SER A 566 -5.43 -11.60 19.22
C SER A 566 -6.53 -12.06 20.19
N PRO A 567 -6.49 -11.64 21.48
CA PRO A 567 -7.53 -11.93 22.46
C PRO A 567 -8.72 -10.95 22.36
N LEU A 568 -8.63 -9.95 21.48
CA LEU A 568 -9.59 -8.85 21.42
C LEU A 568 -11.01 -9.27 21.04
N GLN A 569 -11.96 -8.50 21.52
CA GLN A 569 -13.40 -8.74 21.38
C GLN A 569 -14.16 -7.41 21.52
N TYR A 570 -15.45 -7.43 21.23
CA TYR A 570 -16.23 -6.19 21.06
C TYR A 570 -16.29 -5.26 22.28
N GLY A 571 -16.20 -5.82 23.49
CA GLY A 571 -16.14 -5.01 24.72
C GLY A 571 -14.82 -4.24 24.89
N ASP A 572 -13.82 -4.49 24.03
CA ASP A 572 -12.49 -3.89 24.16
C ASP A 572 -12.37 -2.57 23.38
N ILE A 573 -13.44 -2.01 22.82
CA ILE A 573 -13.36 -0.69 22.15
C ILE A 573 -12.77 0.34 23.12
N GLY A 574 -11.67 0.98 22.73
CA GLY A 574 -10.91 1.93 23.55
C GLY A 574 -9.80 1.31 24.41
N PHE A 575 -9.58 -0.01 24.37
CA PHE A 575 -8.59 -0.70 25.22
C PHE A 575 -7.17 -0.15 25.07
N ASP A 576 -6.76 0.22 23.85
CA ASP A 576 -5.37 0.50 23.54
C ASP A 576 -4.85 1.70 24.35
N ILE A 577 -3.53 1.72 24.59
CA ILE A 577 -2.83 2.77 25.31
C ILE A 577 -2.95 4.19 24.72
N ILE A 578 -3.55 4.35 23.54
CA ILE A 578 -3.91 5.65 22.98
C ILE A 578 -5.40 6.02 23.14
N GLY A 579 -6.22 5.12 23.69
CA GLY A 579 -7.68 5.27 23.77
C GLY A 579 -8.38 4.87 22.47
N PRO A 580 -9.65 5.28 22.29
CA PRO A 580 -10.39 5.06 21.06
C PRO A 580 -9.66 5.67 19.86
N GLU A 581 -9.19 4.82 18.97
CA GLU A 581 -8.46 5.20 17.75
C GLU A 581 -8.69 4.14 16.68
N VAL A 582 -8.85 4.55 15.41
CA VAL A 582 -9.36 3.66 14.36
C VAL A 582 -8.43 2.47 14.08
N HIS A 583 -7.10 2.65 14.10
CA HIS A 583 -6.17 1.54 13.89
C HIS A 583 -6.17 0.58 15.08
N ALA A 584 -6.18 1.09 16.31
CA ALA A 584 -6.23 0.30 17.53
C ALA A 584 -7.52 -0.52 17.65
N ASP A 585 -8.68 0.12 17.49
CA ASP A 585 -9.98 -0.54 17.58
C ASP A 585 -10.28 -1.36 16.31
N GLY A 586 -9.57 -1.12 15.21
CA GLY A 586 -9.57 -1.97 14.03
C GLY A 586 -9.03 -3.38 14.32
N GLU A 587 -8.07 -3.51 15.24
CA GLU A 587 -7.57 -4.83 15.66
C GLU A 587 -8.70 -5.72 16.22
N ILE A 588 -9.73 -5.13 16.83
CA ILE A 588 -10.89 -5.84 17.39
C ILE A 588 -11.72 -6.46 16.26
N TRP A 589 -12.09 -5.67 15.25
CA TRP A 589 -12.88 -6.18 14.12
C TRP A 589 -12.10 -7.20 13.29
N ALA A 590 -10.79 -6.96 13.08
CA ALA A 590 -9.93 -7.89 12.37
C ALA A 590 -9.85 -9.25 13.09
N ALA A 591 -9.70 -9.26 14.42
CA ALA A 591 -9.71 -10.47 15.23
C ALA A 591 -11.07 -11.19 15.21
N ILE A 592 -12.18 -10.45 15.26
CA ILE A 592 -13.53 -11.00 15.15
C ILE A 592 -13.73 -11.68 13.79
N LEU A 593 -13.39 -11.01 12.68
CA LEU A 593 -13.50 -11.58 11.34
C LEU A 593 -12.53 -12.76 11.14
N TRP A 594 -11.36 -12.73 11.79
CA TRP A 594 -10.45 -13.87 11.77
C TRP A 594 -11.06 -15.08 12.49
N LYS A 595 -11.73 -14.87 13.62
CA LYS A 595 -12.48 -15.93 14.31
C LYS A 595 -13.62 -16.49 13.45
N VAL A 596 -14.36 -15.63 12.74
CA VAL A 596 -15.38 -16.07 11.77
C VAL A 596 -14.76 -16.94 10.67
N ARG A 597 -13.61 -16.54 10.13
CA ARG A 597 -12.85 -17.34 9.17
C ARG A 597 -12.51 -18.71 9.75
N GLU A 598 -11.91 -18.77 10.94
CA GLU A 598 -11.50 -20.03 11.57
C GLU A 598 -12.66 -21.01 11.76
N ASP A 599 -13.81 -20.52 12.25
CA ASP A 599 -14.98 -21.37 12.51
C ASP A 599 -15.63 -21.87 11.21
N LEU A 600 -15.62 -21.05 10.14
CA LEU A 600 -16.04 -21.49 8.80
C LEU A 600 -15.08 -22.51 8.20
N LEU A 601 -13.76 -22.33 8.36
CA LEU A 601 -12.77 -23.31 7.92
C LEU A 601 -12.89 -24.64 8.68
N ALA A 602 -13.12 -24.58 9.98
CA ALA A 602 -13.33 -25.75 10.82
C ALA A 602 -14.61 -26.52 10.43
N SER A 603 -15.68 -25.81 10.07
CA SER A 603 -16.96 -26.43 9.71
C SER A 603 -17.05 -26.91 8.26
N LEU A 604 -16.40 -26.23 7.31
CA LEU A 604 -16.52 -26.51 5.87
C LEU A 604 -15.26 -27.13 5.25
N GLY A 605 -14.14 -27.11 5.97
CA GLY A 605 -12.81 -27.39 5.43
C GLY A 605 -12.19 -26.16 4.76
N LYS A 606 -10.85 -26.15 4.66
CA LYS A 606 -10.05 -24.96 4.25
C LYS A 606 -10.56 -24.27 2.99
N GLU A 607 -10.61 -24.98 1.86
CA GLU A 607 -10.93 -24.38 0.56
C GLU A 607 -12.35 -23.80 0.49
N ALA A 608 -13.33 -24.52 1.06
CA ALA A 608 -14.72 -24.05 1.05
C ALA A 608 -14.93 -22.91 2.05
N GLY A 609 -14.35 -23.02 3.25
CA GLY A 609 -14.41 -21.99 4.29
C GLY A 609 -13.80 -20.66 3.82
N GLU A 610 -12.63 -20.69 3.17
CA GLU A 610 -11.98 -19.49 2.62
C GLU A 610 -12.87 -18.79 1.58
N LYS A 611 -13.43 -19.55 0.63
CA LYS A 611 -14.34 -18.99 -0.39
C LYS A 611 -15.61 -18.40 0.22
N VAL A 612 -16.18 -19.05 1.23
CA VAL A 612 -17.40 -18.58 1.89
C VAL A 612 -17.13 -17.29 2.66
N VAL A 613 -16.07 -17.24 3.48
CA VAL A 613 -15.82 -16.06 4.32
C VAL A 613 -15.46 -14.82 3.49
N GLU A 614 -14.64 -14.96 2.44
CA GLU A 614 -14.32 -13.85 1.53
C GLU A 614 -15.59 -13.30 0.87
N GLN A 615 -16.48 -14.18 0.43
CA GLN A 615 -17.71 -13.76 -0.24
C GLN A 615 -18.70 -13.13 0.72
N LEU A 616 -18.85 -13.65 1.94
CA LEU A 616 -19.74 -13.08 2.95
C LEU A 616 -19.30 -11.67 3.36
N VAL A 617 -18.01 -11.45 3.54
CA VAL A 617 -17.47 -10.12 3.89
C VAL A 617 -17.73 -9.13 2.76
N ILE A 618 -17.46 -9.51 1.49
CA ILE A 618 -17.70 -8.63 0.33
C ILE A 618 -19.18 -8.33 0.13
N ASP A 619 -20.04 -9.34 0.25
CA ASP A 619 -21.48 -9.18 0.06
C ASP A 619 -22.16 -8.34 1.14
N ALA A 620 -21.59 -8.32 2.35
CA ALA A 620 -22.12 -7.56 3.48
C ALA A 620 -21.92 -6.04 3.33
N MET A 621 -20.80 -5.63 2.73
CA MET A 621 -20.44 -4.22 2.57
C MET A 621 -21.56 -3.38 1.94
N PRO A 622 -22.10 -3.70 0.74
CA PRO A 622 -23.10 -2.86 0.08
C PRO A 622 -24.49 -2.89 0.73
N ILE A 623 -24.77 -3.87 1.60
CA ILE A 623 -26.06 -4.00 2.29
C ILE A 623 -26.01 -3.54 3.76
N SER A 624 -24.87 -3.02 4.20
CA SER A 624 -24.69 -2.45 5.53
C SER A 624 -25.35 -1.07 5.67
N ALA A 625 -25.52 -0.62 6.91
CA ALA A 625 -25.93 0.75 7.19
C ALA A 625 -24.80 1.75 6.81
N PRO A 626 -25.11 3.01 6.44
CA PRO A 626 -24.10 4.07 6.38
C PRO A 626 -23.46 4.29 7.74
N ASN A 627 -22.14 4.51 7.78
CA ASN A 627 -21.34 4.63 9.01
C ASN A 627 -21.70 3.56 10.06
N PRO A 628 -21.58 2.27 9.70
CA PRO A 628 -22.13 1.18 10.49
C PRO A 628 -21.35 1.00 11.81
N SER A 629 -22.06 0.61 12.86
CA SER A 629 -21.42 -0.04 14.01
C SER A 629 -20.96 -1.47 13.65
N MET A 630 -20.09 -2.07 14.47
CA MET A 630 -19.72 -3.48 14.27
C MET A 630 -20.93 -4.43 14.42
N VAL A 631 -21.96 -4.03 15.18
CA VAL A 631 -23.24 -4.75 15.30
C VAL A 631 -24.00 -4.73 13.97
N ASP A 632 -24.08 -3.57 13.31
CA ASP A 632 -24.74 -3.44 12.00
C ASP A 632 -24.03 -4.29 10.95
N MET A 633 -22.70 -4.30 10.95
CA MET A 633 -21.92 -5.07 9.98
C MET A 633 -21.98 -6.58 10.24
N ARG A 634 -22.02 -7.02 11.51
CA ARG A 634 -22.34 -8.42 11.85
C ARG A 634 -23.67 -8.85 11.22
N ASP A 635 -24.70 -8.04 11.40
CA ASP A 635 -26.03 -8.35 10.88
C ASP A 635 -26.05 -8.38 9.34
N ALA A 636 -25.30 -7.49 8.69
CA ALA A 636 -25.09 -7.51 7.24
C ALA A 636 -24.41 -8.81 6.75
N ILE A 637 -23.39 -9.31 7.47
CA ILE A 637 -22.71 -10.58 7.15
C ILE A 637 -23.68 -11.77 7.27
N ILE A 638 -24.52 -11.79 8.29
CA ILE A 638 -25.52 -12.86 8.47
C ILE A 638 -26.63 -12.76 7.41
N ALA A 639 -27.01 -11.53 7.01
CA ALA A 639 -27.95 -11.31 5.91
C ALA A 639 -27.37 -11.79 4.57
N ALA A 640 -26.08 -11.54 4.31
CA ALA A 640 -25.38 -12.05 3.13
C ALA A 640 -25.39 -13.59 3.07
N ASP A 641 -25.22 -14.30 4.20
CA ASP A 641 -25.35 -15.76 4.26
C ASP A 641 -26.77 -16.24 3.94
N THR A 642 -27.76 -15.50 4.43
CA THR A 642 -29.18 -15.78 4.17
C THR A 642 -29.47 -15.73 2.67
N GLU A 643 -29.02 -14.68 1.98
CA GLU A 643 -29.27 -14.51 0.54
C GLU A 643 -28.44 -15.49 -0.30
N ARG A 644 -27.11 -15.54 -0.09
CA ARG A 644 -26.23 -16.32 -0.97
C ARG A 644 -26.32 -17.82 -0.75
N TYR A 645 -26.39 -18.24 0.51
CA TYR A 645 -26.27 -19.64 0.88
C TYR A 645 -27.56 -20.21 1.49
N GLY A 646 -28.61 -19.39 1.65
CA GLY A 646 -29.87 -19.82 2.25
C GLY A 646 -29.78 -19.97 3.77
N GLY A 647 -28.87 -19.25 4.43
CA GLY A 647 -28.68 -19.29 5.88
C GLY A 647 -27.97 -20.54 6.39
N LYS A 648 -27.23 -21.25 5.52
CA LYS A 648 -26.57 -22.52 5.85
C LYS A 648 -25.48 -22.37 6.91
N HIS A 649 -24.91 -21.18 7.05
CA HIS A 649 -23.81 -20.91 7.96
C HIS A 649 -24.26 -20.12 9.20
N TYR A 650 -25.56 -19.84 9.33
CA TYR A 650 -26.18 -19.10 10.43
C TYR A 650 -25.65 -19.48 11.82
N ASP A 651 -25.69 -20.78 12.18
CA ASP A 651 -25.23 -21.26 13.48
C ASP A 651 -23.73 -21.02 13.69
N THR A 652 -22.91 -21.20 12.65
CA THR A 652 -21.45 -21.01 12.70
C THR A 652 -21.11 -19.52 12.84
N LEU A 653 -21.77 -18.66 12.07
CA LEU A 653 -21.58 -17.21 12.12
C LEU A 653 -21.96 -16.66 13.49
N TRP A 654 -23.15 -16.98 13.99
CA TRP A 654 -23.58 -16.54 15.31
C TRP A 654 -22.68 -17.06 16.43
N ALA A 655 -22.20 -18.30 16.34
CA ALA A 655 -21.26 -18.83 17.33
C ALA A 655 -19.94 -18.03 17.32
N ALA A 656 -19.37 -17.75 16.15
CA ALA A 656 -18.14 -16.98 16.02
C ALA A 656 -18.29 -15.56 16.59
N PHE A 657 -19.31 -14.82 16.18
CA PHE A 657 -19.57 -13.47 16.69
C PHE A 657 -19.86 -13.45 18.19
N ALA A 658 -20.70 -14.36 18.69
CA ALA A 658 -21.01 -14.46 20.11
C ALA A 658 -19.78 -14.83 20.95
N SER A 659 -18.83 -15.60 20.41
CA SER A 659 -17.59 -15.90 21.13
C SER A 659 -16.68 -14.69 21.34
N ARG A 660 -16.89 -13.60 20.59
CA ARG A 660 -16.09 -12.36 20.64
C ARG A 660 -16.92 -11.12 20.99
N GLY A 661 -17.99 -11.29 21.77
CA GLY A 661 -18.77 -10.16 22.32
C GLY A 661 -19.78 -9.52 21.37
N LEU A 662 -19.94 -10.03 20.14
CA LEU A 662 -20.94 -9.59 19.16
C LEU A 662 -22.15 -10.54 19.09
N GLY A 663 -22.52 -11.16 20.22
CA GLY A 663 -23.66 -12.05 20.33
C GLY A 663 -25.02 -11.36 20.13
N PHE A 664 -26.09 -12.15 20.19
CA PHE A 664 -27.44 -11.73 19.79
C PHE A 664 -27.96 -10.48 20.52
N ASN A 665 -27.58 -10.29 21.78
CA ASN A 665 -27.98 -9.11 22.56
C ASN A 665 -26.98 -7.95 22.55
N ALA A 666 -25.89 -8.05 21.77
CA ALA A 666 -24.92 -6.97 21.67
C ALA A 666 -25.58 -5.77 21.01
N ALA A 667 -25.28 -4.58 21.52
CA ALA A 667 -25.90 -3.34 21.10
C ALA A 667 -24.90 -2.20 21.04
N SER A 668 -25.19 -1.23 20.18
CA SER A 668 -24.43 -0.01 20.02
C SER A 668 -25.37 1.18 19.83
N ASN A 669 -24.94 2.36 20.27
CA ASN A 669 -25.61 3.63 20.02
C ASN A 669 -25.31 4.23 18.64
N GLY A 670 -24.54 3.52 17.79
CA GLY A 670 -24.21 3.91 16.41
C GLY A 670 -22.73 3.80 16.12
N GLY A 671 -22.32 4.17 14.90
CA GLY A 671 -20.93 4.04 14.46
C GLY A 671 -19.91 4.89 15.23
N ASN A 672 -20.35 5.89 16.03
CA ASN A 672 -19.47 6.68 16.91
C ASN A 672 -19.41 6.13 18.34
N ASP A 673 -20.15 5.09 18.69
CA ASP A 673 -20.20 4.61 20.07
C ASP A 673 -18.85 4.00 20.52
N THR A 674 -18.23 4.59 21.54
CA THR A 674 -16.97 4.13 22.14
C THR A 674 -17.17 3.38 23.45
N ASP A 675 -18.41 3.15 23.89
CA ASP A 675 -18.75 2.34 25.07
C ASP A 675 -19.93 1.39 24.73
N PRO A 676 -19.70 0.43 23.82
CA PRO A 676 -20.75 -0.47 23.37
C PRO A 676 -21.23 -1.41 24.48
N THR A 677 -22.39 -2.05 24.27
CA THR A 677 -22.85 -3.14 25.14
C THR A 677 -22.50 -4.49 24.51
N PRO A 678 -21.44 -5.19 24.97
CA PRO A 678 -21.10 -6.50 24.44
C PRO A 678 -22.09 -7.57 24.92
N ALA A 679 -22.26 -8.63 24.11
CA ALA A 679 -23.01 -9.81 24.52
C ALA A 679 -22.40 -11.08 23.93
N TYR A 680 -22.61 -12.21 24.61
CA TYR A 680 -21.94 -13.46 24.28
C TYR A 680 -22.90 -14.59 23.98
N ASN A 681 -24.20 -14.33 23.87
CA ASN A 681 -25.22 -15.34 23.67
C ASN A 681 -25.52 -15.58 22.19
N HIS A 682 -25.79 -16.84 21.86
CA HIS A 682 -26.36 -17.26 20.58
C HIS A 682 -27.88 -17.01 20.55
N PRO A 683 -28.51 -16.72 19.40
CA PRO A 683 -29.97 -16.55 19.29
C PRO A 683 -30.76 -17.81 19.67
N VAL A 684 -30.20 -18.99 19.42
CA VAL A 684 -30.76 -20.27 19.87
C VAL A 684 -30.37 -20.55 21.32
N ASN A 685 -31.34 -20.43 22.24
CA ASN A 685 -31.12 -20.59 23.68
C ASN A 685 -30.46 -21.93 24.08
N ASP A 686 -30.76 -23.02 23.37
CA ASP A 686 -30.20 -24.35 23.64
C ASP A 686 -28.70 -24.46 23.33
N LYS A 687 -28.07 -23.43 22.77
CA LYS A 687 -26.61 -23.34 22.57
C LYS A 687 -25.91 -22.63 23.72
N ASN A 688 -26.67 -21.94 24.58
CA ASN A 688 -26.14 -21.08 25.62
C ASN A 688 -26.02 -21.81 26.97
N GLY A 689 -25.01 -21.45 27.74
CA GLY A 689 -24.93 -21.64 29.19
C GLY A 689 -25.26 -20.34 29.92
N LEU A 690 -25.18 -20.39 31.26
CA LEU A 690 -25.30 -19.20 32.11
C LEU A 690 -24.06 -19.06 32.99
N PHE A 691 -23.28 -18.01 32.73
CA PHE A 691 -22.22 -17.54 33.62
C PHE A 691 -22.87 -16.68 34.71
N ALA A 692 -23.13 -17.28 35.87
CA ALA A 692 -23.79 -16.58 36.96
C ALA A 692 -23.08 -16.84 38.27
N GLY A 693 -23.25 -15.95 39.23
CA GLY A 693 -22.60 -16.14 40.49
C GLY A 693 -22.87 -15.07 41.50
N LYS A 694 -22.11 -15.18 42.57
CA LYS A 694 -22.05 -14.20 43.63
C LYS A 694 -20.60 -13.87 43.94
N ILE A 695 -20.32 -12.58 43.93
CA ILE A 695 -19.05 -12.01 44.33
C ILE A 695 -19.10 -11.60 45.80
N ILE A 696 -18.08 -12.03 46.55
CA ILE A 696 -17.94 -11.70 47.97
C ILE A 696 -16.53 -11.22 48.30
N ASN A 697 -16.42 -10.39 49.32
CA ASN A 697 -15.16 -10.01 49.95
C ASN A 697 -14.61 -11.21 50.74
N ALA A 698 -13.39 -11.66 50.42
CA ALA A 698 -12.76 -12.81 51.05
C ALA A 698 -12.51 -12.63 52.57
N ALA A 699 -12.23 -11.40 53.01
CA ALA A 699 -11.93 -11.08 54.40
C ALA A 699 -13.20 -11.02 55.28
N THR A 700 -14.33 -10.53 54.73
CA THR A 700 -15.56 -10.30 55.50
C THR A 700 -16.71 -11.27 55.17
N ASN A 701 -16.62 -11.98 54.05
CA ASN A 701 -17.66 -12.84 53.47
C ASN A 701 -18.98 -12.09 53.18
N LYS A 702 -18.93 -10.75 53.10
CA LYS A 702 -20.03 -9.90 52.64
C LYS A 702 -20.02 -9.79 51.11
N PRO A 703 -21.18 -9.52 50.48
CA PRO A 703 -21.22 -9.26 49.05
C PRO A 703 -20.47 -7.99 48.64
N VAL A 704 -20.06 -7.94 47.37
CA VAL A 704 -19.49 -6.73 46.74
C VAL A 704 -20.40 -6.34 45.57
N GLU A 705 -20.91 -5.11 45.60
CA GLU A 705 -21.81 -4.52 44.61
C GLU A 705 -20.99 -3.72 43.59
N ASP A 706 -21.57 -3.45 42.42
CA ASP A 706 -20.97 -2.66 41.33
C ASP A 706 -19.63 -3.19 40.79
N VAL A 707 -19.39 -4.49 40.94
CA VAL A 707 -18.19 -5.15 40.40
C VAL A 707 -18.37 -5.28 38.89
N ARG A 708 -17.45 -4.70 38.12
CA ARG A 708 -17.39 -4.82 36.66
C ARG A 708 -16.97 -6.25 36.30
N ILE A 709 -17.83 -6.93 35.54
CA ILE A 709 -17.54 -8.22 34.93
C ILE A 709 -17.22 -7.95 33.46
N ILE A 710 -15.97 -8.20 33.09
CA ILE A 710 -15.43 -7.94 31.76
C ILE A 710 -14.98 -9.29 31.23
N ILE A 711 -15.49 -9.70 30.09
CA ILE A 711 -14.94 -10.88 29.40
C ILE A 711 -13.63 -10.41 28.74
N GLY A 712 -12.63 -11.24 28.56
CA GLY A 712 -11.31 -10.81 28.08
C GLY A 712 -10.37 -10.38 29.21
N GLU A 713 -9.24 -9.78 28.83
CA GLU A 713 -8.10 -9.54 29.73
C GLU A 713 -8.02 -8.08 30.22
N TYR A 714 -8.44 -7.12 29.40
CA TYR A 714 -8.27 -5.69 29.66
C TYR A 714 -9.45 -5.08 30.42
N GLU A 715 -9.18 -4.30 31.46
CA GLU A 715 -10.22 -3.56 32.21
C GLU A 715 -10.24 -2.06 31.90
N ALA A 716 -9.08 -1.50 31.58
CA ALA A 716 -8.93 -0.08 31.33
C ALA A 716 -9.60 0.29 30.02
N ARG A 717 -10.53 1.25 30.08
CA ARG A 717 -11.25 1.78 28.91
C ARG A 717 -11.99 0.70 28.11
N THR A 718 -12.47 -0.35 28.77
CA THR A 718 -13.29 -1.40 28.17
C THR A 718 -14.71 -1.43 28.75
N SER A 719 -15.66 -1.94 27.97
CA SER A 719 -17.06 -2.07 28.38
C SER A 719 -17.28 -3.39 29.14
N ALA A 720 -17.87 -3.28 30.33
CA ALA A 720 -18.26 -4.45 31.10
C ALA A 720 -19.52 -5.09 30.51
N VAL A 721 -19.57 -6.43 30.46
CA VAL A 721 -20.80 -7.15 30.04
C VAL A 721 -21.92 -7.01 31.07
N THR A 722 -21.57 -6.86 32.34
CA THR A 722 -22.52 -6.56 33.43
C THR A 722 -21.76 -6.03 34.64
N LYS A 723 -22.48 -5.36 35.55
CA LYS A 723 -22.05 -5.10 36.92
C LYS A 723 -22.78 -6.04 37.90
N THR A 724 -22.22 -6.29 39.09
CA THR A 724 -22.95 -7.03 40.13
C THR A 724 -24.06 -6.18 40.74
N ALA A 725 -25.25 -6.76 40.86
CA ALA A 725 -26.38 -6.12 41.52
C ALA A 725 -26.30 -6.24 43.06
N GLU A 726 -27.33 -5.73 43.76
CA GLU A 726 -27.49 -5.91 45.22
C GLU A 726 -27.17 -7.34 45.66
N LYS A 727 -26.46 -7.48 46.79
CA LYS A 727 -25.97 -8.76 47.32
C LYS A 727 -24.94 -9.46 46.41
N GLY A 728 -24.30 -8.72 45.52
CA GLY A 728 -23.14 -9.12 44.71
C GLY A 728 -23.45 -10.19 43.65
N ALA A 729 -24.70 -10.28 43.21
CA ALA A 729 -25.13 -11.28 42.24
C ALA A 729 -24.96 -10.79 40.80
N PHE A 730 -24.64 -11.71 39.87
CA PHE A 730 -24.59 -11.44 38.43
C PHE A 730 -25.06 -12.66 37.64
N GLY A 731 -25.41 -12.45 36.37
CA GLY A 731 -25.77 -13.51 35.44
C GLY A 731 -25.70 -13.04 33.99
N VAL A 732 -24.92 -13.74 33.19
CA VAL A 732 -24.70 -13.45 31.77
C VAL A 732 -24.97 -14.72 30.96
N PRO A 733 -25.97 -14.73 30.06
CA PRO A 733 -26.13 -15.82 29.12
C PRO A 733 -24.98 -15.78 28.11
N MET A 734 -24.32 -16.91 27.91
CA MET A 734 -23.12 -16.99 27.06
C MET A 734 -23.14 -18.27 26.24
N LEU A 735 -22.61 -18.20 25.02
CA LEU A 735 -22.30 -19.37 24.21
C LEU A 735 -21.35 -20.29 24.99
N ALA A 736 -21.49 -21.60 24.80
CA ALA A 736 -20.55 -22.54 25.38
C ALA A 736 -19.14 -22.34 24.80
N GLY A 737 -18.14 -22.35 25.67
CA GLY A 737 -16.77 -22.02 25.31
C GLY A 737 -15.89 -21.81 26.54
N THR A 738 -14.65 -21.43 26.29
CA THR A 738 -13.67 -21.08 27.31
C THR A 738 -13.35 -19.60 27.16
N TYR A 739 -13.44 -18.85 28.26
CA TYR A 739 -13.27 -17.41 28.26
C TYR A 739 -12.35 -16.98 29.38
N ASP A 740 -11.51 -15.99 29.11
CA ASP A 740 -10.90 -15.20 30.16
C ASP A 740 -11.91 -14.17 30.66
N ILE A 741 -11.91 -13.91 31.97
CA ILE A 741 -12.88 -13.01 32.60
C ILE A 741 -12.15 -12.14 33.62
N THR A 742 -12.00 -10.87 33.28
CA THR A 742 -11.48 -9.85 34.18
C THR A 742 -12.58 -9.31 35.11
N ILE A 743 -12.25 -9.26 36.39
CA ILE A 743 -13.11 -8.74 37.46
C ILE A 743 -12.42 -7.52 38.05
N GLN A 744 -13.07 -6.37 37.95
CA GLN A 744 -12.54 -5.11 38.48
C GLN A 744 -13.54 -4.48 39.46
N ALA A 745 -13.03 -4.00 40.59
CA ALA A 745 -13.82 -3.28 41.58
C ALA A 745 -12.95 -2.39 42.48
N LYS A 746 -13.45 -1.20 42.82
CA LYS A 746 -12.80 -0.30 43.80
C LYS A 746 -12.64 -1.00 45.15
N GLY A 747 -11.46 -0.89 45.72
CA GLY A 747 -11.01 -1.59 46.93
C GLY A 747 -10.58 -3.05 46.71
N PHE A 748 -10.68 -3.59 45.49
CA PHE A 748 -10.38 -5.00 45.22
C PHE A 748 -9.45 -5.21 44.02
N GLY A 749 -8.98 -4.14 43.38
CA GLY A 749 -8.15 -4.19 42.19
C GLY A 749 -8.82 -4.83 40.98
N SER A 750 -7.98 -5.22 40.02
CA SER A 750 -8.36 -6.01 38.84
C SER A 750 -7.72 -7.39 38.90
N ARG A 751 -8.42 -8.41 38.43
CA ARG A 751 -7.89 -9.78 38.27
C ARG A 751 -8.59 -10.52 37.14
N THR A 752 -7.81 -11.20 36.31
CA THR A 752 -8.31 -12.08 35.26
C THR A 752 -8.42 -13.52 35.76
N LEU A 753 -9.63 -14.06 35.69
CA LEU A 753 -9.87 -15.50 35.81
C LEU A 753 -9.63 -16.12 34.44
N LYS A 754 -8.56 -16.89 34.31
CA LYS A 754 -8.20 -17.58 33.07
C LYS A 754 -9.04 -18.83 32.85
N ASP A 755 -9.30 -19.15 31.59
CA ASP A 755 -9.89 -20.42 31.14
C ASP A 755 -11.25 -20.79 31.81
N VAL A 756 -12.15 -19.83 31.96
CA VAL A 756 -13.47 -20.07 32.55
C VAL A 756 -14.35 -20.82 31.56
N GLU A 757 -14.56 -22.12 31.83
CA GLU A 757 -15.45 -22.96 31.03
C GLU A 757 -16.95 -22.63 31.26
N ILE A 758 -17.65 -22.39 30.15
CA ILE A 758 -19.10 -22.24 30.03
C ILE A 758 -19.67 -23.44 29.27
N ASP A 759 -20.62 -24.14 29.90
CA ASP A 759 -21.28 -25.32 29.34
C ASP A 759 -22.71 -25.02 28.89
N THR A 760 -23.10 -25.56 27.74
CA THR A 760 -24.47 -25.51 27.22
C THR A 760 -25.49 -26.04 28.23
N GLY A 761 -26.57 -25.30 28.46
CA GLY A 761 -27.70 -25.71 29.31
C GLY A 761 -27.38 -25.82 30.81
N LYS A 762 -26.13 -25.54 31.23
CA LYS A 762 -25.75 -25.54 32.65
C LYS A 762 -25.77 -24.13 33.22
N ASN A 763 -26.25 -24.04 34.46
CA ASN A 763 -26.05 -22.89 35.31
C ASN A 763 -24.85 -23.16 36.22
N LYS A 764 -23.74 -22.48 35.98
CA LYS A 764 -22.56 -22.56 36.83
C LYS A 764 -22.64 -21.44 37.86
N ALA A 765 -23.38 -21.64 38.95
CA ALA A 765 -23.47 -20.66 40.02
C ALA A 765 -22.14 -20.59 40.79
N LEU A 766 -21.27 -19.65 40.40
CA LEU A 766 -19.95 -19.46 41.00
C LEU A 766 -20.03 -18.62 42.27
N LYS A 767 -19.25 -18.99 43.28
CA LYS A 767 -18.94 -18.13 44.42
C LYS A 767 -17.52 -17.64 44.25
N ILE A 768 -17.35 -16.39 43.81
CA ILE A 768 -16.05 -15.79 43.57
C ILE A 768 -15.68 -14.96 44.81
N SER A 769 -14.51 -15.22 45.37
CA SER A 769 -14.02 -14.58 46.59
C SER A 769 -12.88 -13.65 46.26
N LEU A 770 -13.11 -12.35 46.41
CA LEU A 770 -12.16 -11.30 46.05
C LEU A 770 -11.39 -10.88 47.30
N GLU A 771 -10.07 -11.05 47.26
CA GLU A 771 -9.19 -10.45 48.28
C GLU A 771 -9.18 -8.93 48.11
N PRO A 772 -9.34 -8.14 49.20
CA PRO A 772 -9.20 -6.69 49.11
C PRO A 772 -7.79 -6.28 48.71
N ASN A 773 -7.68 -5.28 47.85
CA ASN A 773 -6.40 -4.64 47.52
C ASN A 773 -5.96 -3.79 48.73
N VAL A 774 -4.99 -4.23 49.51
CA VAL A 774 -4.57 -3.50 50.72
C VAL A 774 -3.81 -2.21 50.40
N ALA A 775 -3.35 -2.03 49.16
CA ALA A 775 -2.71 -0.80 48.69
C ALA A 775 -3.71 0.22 48.14
N SER A 776 -4.99 -0.15 47.98
CA SER A 776 -6.03 0.71 47.42
C SER A 776 -6.33 1.93 48.28
N SER A 777 -6.36 3.10 47.65
CA SER A 777 -6.82 4.36 48.23
C SER A 777 -8.28 4.30 48.68
N SER A 778 -9.11 3.53 47.97
CA SER A 778 -10.49 3.25 48.40
C SER A 778 -10.49 2.58 49.77
N ASN A 779 -9.57 1.67 50.04
CA ASN A 779 -9.44 1.00 51.34
C ASN A 779 -8.72 1.84 52.42
N GLY A 780 -8.44 3.10 52.14
CA GLY A 780 -7.83 4.06 53.06
C GLY A 780 -6.32 4.17 52.94
N ALA A 781 -5.67 3.35 52.09
CA ALA A 781 -4.24 3.48 51.84
C ALA A 781 -3.91 4.86 51.28
N ALA A 782 -2.71 5.36 51.56
CA ALA A 782 -2.31 6.69 51.14
C ALA A 782 -0.83 6.76 50.82
N VAL A 783 -0.47 7.55 49.81
CA VAL A 783 0.93 7.83 49.53
C VAL A 783 1.45 8.83 50.55
N THR A 784 2.50 8.44 51.28
CA THR A 784 3.12 9.26 52.35
C THR A 784 4.38 9.97 51.90
N SER A 785 5.00 9.50 50.82
CA SER A 785 6.19 10.10 50.21
C SER A 785 6.20 9.80 48.73
N VAL A 786 6.58 10.78 47.91
CA VAL A 786 6.81 10.64 46.47
C VAL A 786 8.00 11.52 46.09
N SER A 787 8.86 11.03 45.19
CA SER A 787 10.05 11.78 44.76
C SER A 787 9.69 13.02 43.93
N SER A 788 8.67 12.89 43.07
CA SER A 788 8.14 13.94 42.19
C SER A 788 6.82 13.48 41.59
N GLU A 789 5.87 14.37 41.36
CA GLU A 789 4.62 14.06 40.68
C GLU A 789 4.19 15.24 39.81
N SER A 790 3.57 14.94 38.67
CA SER A 790 2.93 15.93 37.83
C SER A 790 1.64 16.40 38.47
N ASP A 791 1.40 17.70 38.36
CA ASP A 791 0.14 18.33 38.76
C ASP A 791 -1.12 17.67 38.17
N SER A 792 -1.00 17.10 36.97
CA SER A 792 -2.08 16.50 36.18
C SER A 792 -2.29 15.01 36.45
N ASN A 793 -1.27 14.33 36.96
CA ASN A 793 -1.21 12.87 37.09
C ASN A 793 -0.59 12.52 38.45
N GLN A 794 -1.33 12.84 39.51
CA GLN A 794 -0.89 12.69 40.90
C GLN A 794 -0.66 11.23 41.28
N VAL A 795 0.26 11.00 42.21
CA VAL A 795 0.66 9.64 42.64
C VAL A 795 -0.47 8.82 43.26
N LYS A 796 -1.54 9.47 43.72
CA LYS A 796 -2.75 8.79 44.21
C LYS A 796 -3.43 7.91 43.15
N MET A 797 -3.23 8.23 41.87
CA MET A 797 -3.77 7.46 40.74
C MET A 797 -3.05 6.12 40.56
N ALA A 798 -1.87 5.92 41.16
CA ALA A 798 -1.15 4.65 41.12
C ALA A 798 -1.70 3.59 42.09
N ILE A 799 -2.77 3.90 42.82
CA ILE A 799 -3.35 3.06 43.87
C ILE A 799 -4.89 3.15 43.91
N ASP A 800 -5.55 3.36 42.77
CA ASP A 800 -6.99 3.61 42.69
C ASP A 800 -7.81 2.43 42.13
N ASP A 801 -7.17 1.28 41.93
CA ASP A 801 -7.75 0.01 41.44
C ASP A 801 -8.06 -0.03 39.93
N THR A 802 -7.48 0.86 39.11
CA THR A 802 -7.62 0.79 37.65
C THR A 802 -6.36 1.20 36.90
N GLU A 803 -6.06 0.54 35.77
CA GLU A 803 -4.97 0.93 34.87
C GLU A 803 -5.32 2.11 33.96
N ALA A 804 -6.57 2.59 33.97
CA ALA A 804 -7.03 3.65 33.09
C ALA A 804 -6.57 5.05 33.53
N SER A 805 -6.38 5.28 34.83
CA SER A 805 -5.73 6.46 35.40
C SER A 805 -4.26 6.17 35.68
N VAL A 806 -3.42 7.20 35.64
CA VAL A 806 -1.96 7.03 35.67
C VAL A 806 -1.29 8.13 36.48
N TYR A 807 -0.33 7.73 37.31
CA TYR A 807 0.67 8.61 37.93
C TYR A 807 1.76 8.96 36.92
N ALA A 808 2.16 10.22 36.86
CA ALA A 808 3.36 10.64 36.14
C ALA A 808 4.27 11.49 37.02
N SER A 809 5.58 11.33 36.87
CA SER A 809 6.55 12.26 37.47
C SER A 809 6.61 13.58 36.71
N GLU A 810 7.21 14.60 37.33
CA GLU A 810 7.68 15.77 36.59
C GLU A 810 8.78 15.38 35.60
N ALA A 811 8.87 16.11 34.49
CA ALA A 811 9.91 15.93 33.50
C ALA A 811 11.25 16.53 33.96
N GLN A 812 12.33 15.81 33.71
CA GLN A 812 13.70 16.18 34.07
C GLN A 812 14.50 16.52 32.80
N GLU A 813 15.11 17.71 32.74
CA GLU A 813 15.88 18.20 31.57
C GLU A 813 17.05 17.28 31.16
N GLY A 814 17.59 16.49 32.11
CA GLY A 814 18.71 15.56 31.87
C GLY A 814 18.31 14.15 31.47
N GLY A 815 17.03 13.89 31.21
CA GLY A 815 16.47 12.54 31.13
C GLY A 815 16.08 11.99 32.49
N PHE A 816 15.30 10.91 32.48
CA PHE A 816 14.80 10.25 33.68
C PHE A 816 15.95 9.55 34.43
N THR A 817 16.07 9.82 35.73
CA THR A 817 17.14 9.27 36.60
C THR A 817 16.64 8.38 37.74
N GLY A 818 15.32 8.15 37.80
CA GLY A 818 14.65 7.36 38.83
C GLY A 818 13.50 8.12 39.51
N ALA A 819 12.54 7.37 40.03
CA ALA A 819 11.44 7.88 40.84
C ALA A 819 11.01 6.85 41.88
N GLU A 820 10.48 7.31 43.01
CA GLU A 820 9.92 6.40 44.02
C GLU A 820 8.72 7.00 44.73
N PHE A 821 7.84 6.13 45.22
CA PHE A 821 6.79 6.51 46.15
C PHE A 821 6.54 5.43 47.21
N VAL A 822 6.01 5.86 48.35
CA VAL A 822 5.72 5.03 49.53
C VAL A 822 4.24 5.08 49.84
N VAL A 823 3.60 3.92 49.86
CA VAL A 823 2.20 3.72 50.24
C VAL A 823 2.14 3.25 51.68
N ASP A 824 1.43 3.99 52.53
CA ASP A 824 0.94 3.51 53.83
C ASP A 824 -0.34 2.70 53.61
N LEU A 825 -0.34 1.45 54.03
CA LEU A 825 -1.48 0.54 53.86
C LEU A 825 -2.63 0.82 54.85
N ALA A 826 -2.53 1.90 55.63
CA ALA A 826 -3.54 2.43 56.55
C ALA A 826 -4.04 1.39 57.58
N THR A 827 -3.09 0.64 58.14
CA THR A 827 -3.39 -0.46 59.06
C THR A 827 -2.74 -0.26 60.44
N ASP A 828 -3.54 -0.46 61.51
CA ASP A 828 -3.04 -0.39 62.89
C ASP A 828 -1.90 -1.41 63.15
N LYS A 829 -1.97 -2.56 62.49
CA LYS A 829 -1.02 -3.68 62.56
C LYS A 829 -0.61 -4.08 61.15
N ALA A 830 0.61 -4.59 61.00
CA ALA A 830 1.08 -5.11 59.73
C ALA A 830 0.09 -6.13 59.15
N VAL A 831 -0.16 -6.03 57.85
CA VAL A 831 -1.01 -6.92 57.08
C VAL A 831 -0.15 -7.90 56.30
N LYS A 832 -0.74 -9.04 55.94
CA LYS A 832 -0.07 -10.04 55.10
C LYS A 832 -0.20 -9.65 53.64
N VAL A 833 0.90 -9.71 52.91
CA VAL A 833 0.96 -9.55 51.46
C VAL A 833 1.58 -10.81 50.86
N SER A 834 0.87 -11.48 49.95
CA SER A 834 1.34 -12.65 49.21
C SER A 834 1.56 -12.39 47.73
N SER A 835 0.91 -11.39 47.15
CA SER A 835 1.18 -10.97 45.77
C SER A 835 1.09 -9.46 45.64
N VAL A 836 1.77 -8.93 44.61
CA VAL A 836 1.63 -7.54 44.19
C VAL A 836 1.42 -7.49 42.68
N ASN A 837 0.59 -6.57 42.21
CA ASN A 837 0.43 -6.31 40.78
C ASN A 837 0.99 -4.93 40.47
N VAL A 838 1.73 -4.82 39.38
CA VAL A 838 2.23 -3.53 38.87
C VAL A 838 1.78 -3.38 37.44
N SER A 839 1.36 -2.17 37.05
CA SER A 839 0.99 -1.84 35.68
C SER A 839 1.86 -0.74 35.09
N ALA A 840 2.27 -0.95 33.83
CA ALA A 840 3.03 -0.03 33.02
C ALA A 840 2.16 0.73 32.00
N PHE A 841 0.84 0.65 32.14
CA PHE A 841 -0.09 1.39 31.28
C PHE A 841 0.18 2.90 31.32
N LYS A 842 -0.35 3.61 30.33
CA LYS A 842 -0.15 5.06 30.16
C LYS A 842 -1.46 5.80 30.03
N ASP A 843 -1.39 7.07 30.42
CA ASP A 843 -2.43 8.06 30.11
C ASP A 843 -2.46 8.28 28.60
N ILE A 844 -3.65 8.31 27.99
CA ILE A 844 -3.83 8.40 26.53
C ILE A 844 -3.00 9.52 25.88
N SER A 845 -2.80 10.65 26.57
CA SER A 845 -2.07 11.81 26.04
C SER A 845 -0.55 11.74 26.15
N LYS A 846 0.00 10.87 27.00
CA LYS A 846 1.43 10.84 27.31
C LYS A 846 2.21 9.87 26.42
N GLY A 847 3.53 10.04 26.40
CA GLY A 847 4.42 9.25 25.54
C GLY A 847 4.54 7.80 26.00
N ARG A 848 4.30 6.84 25.10
CA ARG A 848 4.41 5.39 25.37
C ARG A 848 5.81 4.91 25.79
N PHE A 849 6.85 5.66 25.46
CA PHE A 849 8.22 5.34 25.85
C PHE A 849 8.61 5.86 27.25
N ALA A 850 7.74 6.66 27.87
CA ALA A 850 7.93 7.14 29.25
C ALA A 850 7.29 6.21 30.29
N THR A 851 6.93 4.98 29.94
CA THR A 851 6.38 3.99 30.88
C THR A 851 7.49 3.23 31.60
N ILE A 852 7.16 2.69 32.77
CA ILE A 852 8.05 1.87 33.59
C ILE A 852 8.68 0.73 32.78
N LYS A 853 10.00 0.58 32.94
CA LYS A 853 10.78 -0.56 32.44
C LYS A 853 11.30 -1.35 33.61
N ASP A 854 12.32 -0.84 34.30
CA ASP A 854 12.99 -1.54 35.40
C ASP A 854 12.51 -1.01 36.75
N PHE A 855 12.12 -1.89 37.67
CA PHE A 855 11.59 -1.47 38.97
C PHE A 855 11.78 -2.48 40.10
N THR A 856 11.62 -1.98 41.33
CA THR A 856 11.66 -2.78 42.55
C THR A 856 10.50 -2.40 43.47
N VAL A 857 9.83 -3.39 44.05
CA VAL A 857 8.86 -3.21 45.14
C VAL A 857 9.49 -3.66 46.44
N LEU A 858 9.40 -2.82 47.47
CA LEU A 858 9.89 -3.10 48.81
C LEU A 858 8.74 -3.05 49.82
N SER A 859 8.85 -3.85 50.88
CA SER A 859 7.94 -3.82 52.02
C SER A 859 8.64 -3.35 53.29
N SER A 860 7.87 -2.75 54.20
CA SER A 860 8.36 -2.37 55.52
C SER A 860 7.24 -2.43 56.58
N ILE A 861 7.61 -2.72 57.83
CA ILE A 861 6.73 -2.68 58.99
C ILE A 861 6.83 -1.38 59.78
N ASP A 862 7.93 -0.63 59.63
CA ASP A 862 8.27 0.57 60.41
C ASP A 862 8.43 1.83 59.53
N GLY A 863 8.49 1.66 58.21
CA GLY A 863 8.73 2.74 57.24
C GLY A 863 10.21 3.13 57.09
N GLU A 864 11.11 2.49 57.84
CA GLU A 864 12.54 2.80 57.89
C GLU A 864 13.39 1.66 57.32
N THR A 865 13.08 0.42 57.72
CA THR A 865 13.76 -0.79 57.27
C THR A 865 12.99 -1.42 56.11
N TRP A 866 13.62 -1.48 54.94
CA TRP A 866 13.00 -1.95 53.71
C TRP A 866 13.52 -3.32 53.30
N THR A 867 12.61 -4.21 52.93
CA THR A 867 12.91 -5.54 52.38
C THR A 867 12.38 -5.60 50.95
N GLU A 868 13.26 -5.88 50.00
CA GLU A 868 12.89 -6.15 48.61
C GLU A 868 11.98 -7.37 48.54
N ILE A 869 10.86 -7.24 47.82
CA ILE A 869 9.90 -8.33 47.61
C ILE A 869 9.68 -8.64 46.12
N VAL A 870 9.92 -7.67 45.23
CA VAL A 870 9.92 -7.84 43.77
C VAL A 870 11.04 -6.98 43.18
N ASP A 871 11.83 -7.55 42.26
CA ASP A 871 12.73 -6.82 41.37
C ASP A 871 12.49 -7.35 39.95
N SER A 872 11.98 -6.50 39.05
CA SER A 872 11.46 -6.97 37.76
C SER A 872 11.49 -5.90 36.67
N GLU A 873 11.06 -6.30 35.46
CA GLU A 873 11.01 -5.44 34.29
C GLU A 873 9.76 -5.61 33.41
N PHE A 874 9.43 -4.56 32.67
CA PHE A 874 8.54 -4.56 31.51
C PHE A 874 9.35 -4.47 30.23
N THR A 875 9.28 -5.49 29.38
CA THR A 875 9.99 -5.54 28.11
C THR A 875 9.01 -5.23 26.98
N ALA A 876 9.30 -4.17 26.22
CA ALA A 876 8.59 -3.87 24.97
C ALA A 876 9.36 -4.42 23.77
N SER A 877 8.62 -4.98 22.81
CA SER A 877 9.19 -5.40 21.52
C SER A 877 9.19 -4.25 20.52
N ILE A 878 10.10 -4.30 19.54
CA ILE A 878 10.07 -3.39 18.38
C ILE A 878 8.72 -3.50 17.65
N PRO A 879 8.23 -2.43 16.99
CA PRO A 879 8.88 -1.12 16.86
C PRO A 879 8.57 -0.16 18.01
N ARG A 880 7.64 -0.50 18.93
CA ARG A 880 7.24 0.37 20.03
C ARG A 880 6.52 -0.43 21.13
N PRO A 881 6.49 0.07 22.39
CA PRO A 881 5.60 -0.46 23.41
C PRO A 881 4.14 -0.49 22.93
N ALA A 882 3.52 -1.66 23.09
CA ALA A 882 2.11 -1.91 22.81
C ALA A 882 1.37 -2.34 24.08
N THR A 883 0.04 -2.32 24.03
CA THR A 883 -0.84 -2.70 25.15
C THR A 883 -0.44 -4.00 25.86
N PRO A 884 -0.19 -5.14 25.19
CA PRO A 884 0.20 -6.38 25.88
C PRO A 884 1.56 -6.29 26.59
N ASP A 885 2.47 -5.40 26.17
CA ASP A 885 3.76 -5.22 26.84
C ASP A 885 3.61 -4.48 28.17
N LEU A 886 2.56 -3.65 28.30
CA LEU A 886 2.39 -2.65 29.35
C LEU A 886 1.29 -3.00 30.36
N HIS A 887 0.42 -3.95 30.02
CA HIS A 887 -0.64 -4.45 30.90
C HIS A 887 -0.08 -5.02 32.21
N TYR A 888 -0.89 -4.98 33.28
CA TYR A 888 -0.45 -5.38 34.61
C TYR A 888 0.13 -6.79 34.65
N LYS A 889 1.17 -6.95 35.46
CA LYS A 889 1.77 -8.25 35.78
C LYS A 889 1.55 -8.55 37.25
N GLU A 890 1.08 -9.77 37.52
CA GLU A 890 0.99 -10.29 38.89
C GLU A 890 2.30 -10.94 39.31
N TYR A 891 2.78 -10.56 40.49
CA TYR A 891 4.00 -11.06 41.12
C TYR A 891 3.65 -11.76 42.43
N GLU A 892 3.49 -13.07 42.36
CA GLU A 892 3.38 -13.93 43.54
C GLU A 892 4.70 -13.95 44.32
N LEU A 893 4.63 -13.60 45.60
CA LEU A 893 5.80 -13.54 46.47
C LEU A 893 6.20 -14.94 46.92
N GLU A 894 7.50 -15.26 46.89
CA GLU A 894 8.02 -16.55 47.36
C GLU A 894 7.59 -16.89 48.80
N LYS A 895 7.42 -15.85 49.62
CA LYS A 895 6.94 -15.92 51.00
C LYS A 895 6.02 -14.74 51.26
N THR A 896 4.87 -15.02 51.86
CA THR A 896 4.00 -13.97 52.40
C THR A 896 4.78 -13.11 53.40
N VAL A 897 4.76 -11.79 53.20
CA VAL A 897 5.42 -10.81 54.07
C VAL A 897 4.41 -10.11 54.96
N GLU A 898 4.85 -9.59 56.11
CA GLU A 898 4.06 -8.65 56.91
C GLU A 898 4.50 -7.22 56.58
N ALA A 899 3.57 -6.36 56.19
CA ALA A 899 3.84 -5.00 55.76
C ALA A 899 2.86 -4.00 56.37
N LYS A 900 3.36 -2.81 56.69
CA LYS A 900 2.56 -1.58 56.90
C LYS A 900 2.76 -0.59 55.76
N TYR A 901 3.90 -0.67 55.09
CA TYR A 901 4.27 0.20 53.98
C TYR A 901 4.75 -0.62 52.80
N LEU A 902 4.43 -0.14 51.60
CA LEU A 902 5.04 -0.57 50.35
C LEU A 902 5.77 0.60 49.72
N LYS A 903 6.91 0.34 49.07
CA LYS A 903 7.64 1.32 48.28
C LYS A 903 7.83 0.79 46.87
N LEU A 904 7.45 1.56 45.87
CA LEU A 904 7.84 1.32 44.48
C LEU A 904 9.04 2.21 44.15
N VAL A 905 10.10 1.62 43.62
CA VAL A 905 11.28 2.31 43.10
C VAL A 905 11.39 2.00 41.62
N VAL A 906 11.19 3.01 40.78
CA VAL A 906 11.37 2.91 39.34
C VAL A 906 12.78 3.35 38.96
N LYS A 907 13.52 2.47 38.31
CA LYS A 907 14.93 2.66 37.94
C LYS A 907 15.07 3.23 36.54
N ASN A 908 14.32 2.71 35.56
CA ASN A 908 14.37 3.12 34.16
C ASN A 908 12.98 3.16 33.52
N ALA A 909 12.81 4.05 32.55
CA ALA A 909 11.72 4.05 31.59
C ALA A 909 12.06 3.18 30.36
N GLN A 910 11.09 2.93 29.48
CA GLN A 910 11.35 2.31 28.17
C GLN A 910 12.37 3.13 27.36
N ASN A 911 12.29 4.47 27.44
CA ASN A 911 13.30 5.40 27.00
C ASN A 911 13.49 6.54 28.02
N ASN A 912 14.63 6.55 28.72
CA ASN A 912 14.94 7.58 29.72
C ASN A 912 15.05 9.00 29.12
N ALA A 913 15.23 9.15 27.80
CA ALA A 913 15.32 10.47 27.16
C ALA A 913 14.01 11.29 27.27
N ALA A 914 12.87 10.64 27.54
CA ALA A 914 11.60 11.33 27.76
C ALA A 914 11.60 12.22 29.02
N GLY A 915 12.51 11.98 29.97
CA GLY A 915 12.67 12.84 31.16
C GLY A 915 11.67 12.58 32.30
N TYR A 916 10.59 11.84 32.07
CA TYR A 916 9.59 11.49 33.09
C TYR A 916 9.23 10.00 33.04
N ILE A 917 8.48 9.56 34.06
CA ILE A 917 7.96 8.20 34.16
C ILE A 917 6.45 8.19 34.32
N GLN A 918 5.82 7.08 33.93
CA GLN A 918 4.42 6.77 34.16
C GLN A 918 4.28 5.40 34.85
N VAL A 919 3.37 5.33 35.83
CA VAL A 919 2.95 4.08 36.48
C VAL A 919 1.44 4.13 36.61
N ALA A 920 0.77 3.12 36.06
CA ALA A 920 -0.69 3.07 36.13
C ALA A 920 -1.15 2.56 37.50
N GLU A 921 -0.62 1.43 37.99
CA GLU A 921 -1.09 0.83 39.25
C GLU A 921 0.00 0.10 40.03
N LEU A 922 -0.14 0.12 41.36
CA LEU A 922 0.50 -0.77 42.35
C LEU A 922 -0.58 -1.34 43.27
N GLN A 923 -0.86 -2.63 43.11
CA GLN A 923 -1.84 -3.36 43.92
C GLN A 923 -1.14 -4.39 44.81
N ALA A 924 -1.74 -4.72 45.95
CA ALA A 924 -1.22 -5.71 46.87
C ALA A 924 -2.34 -6.56 47.48
N PHE A 925 -2.14 -7.88 47.46
CA PHE A 925 -3.12 -8.87 47.93
C PHE A 925 -2.48 -9.82 48.94
N GLY A 926 -3.29 -10.49 49.76
CA GLY A 926 -2.76 -11.40 50.75
C GLY A 926 -3.78 -12.10 51.66
N PRO A 927 -3.42 -13.30 52.15
CA PRO A 927 -4.33 -14.14 52.91
C PRO A 927 -4.54 -13.59 54.33
N GLY A 928 -5.80 -13.38 54.72
CA GLY A 928 -6.16 -13.06 56.09
C GLY A 928 -7.43 -12.22 56.22
N LYS A 929 -7.97 -12.14 57.45
CA LYS A 929 -9.04 -11.19 57.74
C LYS A 929 -8.43 -9.80 57.91
N THR A 930 -8.40 -9.02 56.84
CA THR A 930 -8.25 -7.56 56.93
C THR A 930 -9.58 -6.96 57.41
N LYS A 931 -9.55 -5.85 58.16
CA LYS A 931 -10.79 -5.14 58.58
C LYS A 931 -11.38 -4.29 57.45
N ILE A 932 -10.97 -4.53 56.21
CA ILE A 932 -11.36 -3.76 55.05
C ILE A 932 -12.80 -4.16 54.69
N SER A 933 -13.71 -3.19 54.84
CA SER A 933 -15.11 -3.32 54.43
C SER A 933 -15.25 -2.81 52.99
N PRO A 934 -16.12 -3.42 52.16
CA PRO A 934 -16.40 -2.87 50.83
C PRO A 934 -16.86 -1.42 50.96
N LEU A 935 -16.30 -0.52 50.15
CA LEU A 935 -16.85 0.83 50.02
C LEU A 935 -18.14 0.75 49.23
N VAL A 936 -19.14 1.49 49.69
CA VAL A 936 -20.31 1.78 48.86
C VAL A 936 -19.91 2.95 47.98
N LEU A 937 -19.88 2.72 46.68
CA LEU A 937 -19.66 3.79 45.72
C LEU A 937 -20.99 4.49 45.53
N GLU A 938 -21.03 5.78 45.83
CA GLU A 938 -22.14 6.60 45.36
C GLU A 938 -21.94 6.79 43.84
N PRO A 939 -22.95 6.55 43.01
CA PRO A 939 -22.85 6.80 41.58
C PRO A 939 -22.41 8.23 41.32
N GLU A 940 -21.40 8.40 40.48
CA GLU A 940 -20.97 9.72 40.06
C GLU A 940 -21.94 10.25 39.02
N GLU A 941 -22.61 11.36 39.34
CA GLU A 941 -23.54 11.98 38.41
C GLU A 941 -22.80 12.47 37.16
N PRO A 942 -23.37 12.30 35.95
CA PRO A 942 -22.80 12.87 34.74
C PRO A 942 -22.60 14.38 34.85
N PHE A 943 -21.45 14.88 34.40
CA PHE A 943 -21.26 16.32 34.23
C PHE A 943 -21.76 16.72 32.85
N VAL A 944 -22.72 17.65 32.80
CA VAL A 944 -23.31 18.15 31.54
C VAL A 944 -23.04 19.63 31.39
N ALA A 945 -22.47 20.02 30.26
CA ALA A 945 -22.32 21.41 29.83
C ALA A 945 -23.05 21.62 28.49
N THR A 946 -23.69 22.77 28.33
CA THR A 946 -24.39 23.12 27.10
C THR A 946 -24.01 24.52 26.64
N GLY A 947 -24.07 24.75 25.34
CA GLY A 947 -23.77 26.05 24.76
C GLY A 947 -24.20 26.12 23.30
N THR A 948 -23.79 27.18 22.62
CA THR A 948 -24.02 27.37 21.18
C THR A 948 -22.81 28.07 20.58
N VAL A 949 -22.32 27.56 19.46
CA VAL A 949 -21.23 28.17 18.69
C VAL A 949 -21.82 28.78 17.41
N THR A 950 -21.55 30.07 17.22
CA THR A 950 -22.29 30.91 16.26
C THR A 950 -21.78 30.71 14.83
N ALA A 951 -20.48 30.55 14.64
CA ALA A 951 -19.86 30.43 13.32
C ALA A 951 -18.76 29.36 13.33
N GLY A 952 -18.79 28.48 12.33
CA GLY A 952 -17.71 27.53 12.09
C GLY A 952 -16.44 28.24 11.63
N ASN A 953 -15.30 27.75 12.08
CA ASN A 953 -13.99 28.26 11.74
C ASN A 953 -13.07 27.08 11.41
N ALA A 954 -12.84 26.82 10.13
CA ALA A 954 -11.96 25.73 9.67
C ALA A 954 -10.50 25.88 10.14
N GLY A 955 -10.13 26.98 10.80
CA GLY A 955 -8.84 27.15 11.46
C GLY A 955 -8.84 26.83 12.96
N THR A 956 -9.91 26.23 13.51
CA THR A 956 -9.87 25.52 14.80
C THR A 956 -8.76 24.47 14.73
N GLY A 957 -7.80 24.52 15.68
CA GLY A 957 -6.73 23.52 15.75
C GLY A 957 -5.66 23.52 14.65
N ILE A 958 -5.72 24.38 13.62
CA ILE A 958 -4.67 24.42 12.59
C ILE A 958 -3.40 25.12 13.10
N GLY A 959 -2.49 24.32 13.67
CA GLY A 959 -1.03 24.46 13.59
C GLY A 959 -0.34 25.69 14.22
N ASN A 960 0.97 25.54 14.45
CA ASN A 960 1.83 26.64 14.90
C ASN A 960 2.14 27.62 13.76
N LEU A 961 1.80 28.89 13.93
CA LEU A 961 2.27 29.97 13.09
C LEU A 961 3.57 30.53 13.68
N ALA A 962 4.71 30.20 13.06
CA ALA A 962 6.03 30.72 13.43
C ALA A 962 6.42 30.46 14.91
N ASP A 963 6.34 29.20 15.34
CA ASP A 963 6.65 28.73 16.71
C ASP A 963 5.77 29.34 17.82
N VAL A 964 4.66 30.00 17.43
CA VAL A 964 3.60 30.44 18.33
C VAL A 964 2.40 29.51 18.12
N GLY A 965 1.89 28.91 19.21
CA GLY A 965 0.62 28.18 19.23
C GLY A 965 -0.55 29.12 19.05
N ALA A 966 -0.70 29.66 17.84
CA ALA A 966 -1.77 30.58 17.45
C ALA A 966 -2.64 29.89 16.41
N THR A 967 -3.85 29.51 16.82
CA THR A 967 -4.88 29.02 15.90
C THR A 967 -5.55 30.20 15.21
N LEU A 968 -6.42 29.99 14.22
CA LEU A 968 -7.27 31.09 13.72
C LEU A 968 -8.54 31.26 14.56
N ALA A 969 -8.71 30.48 15.63
CA ALA A 969 -9.87 30.52 16.49
C ALA A 969 -9.78 31.66 17.51
N VAL A 970 -10.72 32.59 17.46
CA VAL A 970 -10.73 33.79 18.31
C VAL A 970 -10.96 33.42 19.77
N THR A 971 -11.91 32.51 20.05
CA THR A 971 -12.22 32.07 21.41
C THR A 971 -11.06 31.34 22.07
N GLU A 972 -10.45 30.38 21.36
CA GLU A 972 -9.30 29.62 21.85
C GLU A 972 -8.10 30.54 22.12
N ASN A 973 -7.77 31.42 21.16
CA ASN A 973 -6.67 32.36 21.32
C ASN A 973 -6.88 33.29 22.52
N GLU A 974 -8.09 33.85 22.72
CA GLU A 974 -8.37 34.64 23.91
C GLU A 974 -8.18 33.80 25.18
N PHE A 975 -8.72 32.59 25.22
CA PHE A 975 -8.60 31.66 26.36
C PHE A 975 -7.15 31.39 26.74
N VAL A 976 -6.32 30.96 25.78
CA VAL A 976 -4.91 30.60 26.02
C VAL A 976 -4.08 31.85 26.35
N THR A 977 -4.19 32.92 25.56
CA THR A 977 -3.32 34.10 25.72
C THR A 977 -3.64 34.92 26.96
N THR A 978 -4.90 34.96 27.38
CA THR A 978 -5.32 35.70 28.58
C THR A 978 -5.39 34.83 29.83
N GLN A 979 -5.24 33.50 29.68
CA GLN A 979 -5.42 32.51 30.76
C GLN A 979 -6.76 32.74 31.50
N ASN A 980 -7.82 32.98 30.73
CA ASN A 980 -9.16 33.26 31.23
C ASN A 980 -10.11 32.11 30.84
N PRO A 981 -10.61 31.31 31.80
CA PRO A 981 -11.49 30.17 31.50
C PRO A 981 -12.88 30.59 31.01
N THR A 982 -13.20 31.88 31.07
CA THR A 982 -14.44 32.48 30.56
C THR A 982 -14.13 33.60 29.56
N PRO A 983 -13.61 33.28 28.36
CA PRO A 983 -13.28 34.30 27.37
C PRO A 983 -14.51 35.12 26.99
N THR A 984 -14.33 36.41 26.73
CA THR A 984 -15.42 37.31 26.33
C THR A 984 -16.00 36.94 24.96
N THR A 985 -15.22 36.22 24.16
CA THR A 985 -15.60 35.67 22.85
C THR A 985 -16.23 34.28 22.91
N GLN A 986 -16.60 33.77 24.10
CA GLN A 986 -17.36 32.52 24.26
C GLN A 986 -18.53 32.42 23.27
N GLY A 987 -18.62 31.31 22.53
CA GLY A 987 -19.69 31.00 21.59
C GLY A 987 -19.56 31.66 20.21
N LEU A 988 -18.47 32.39 19.91
CA LEU A 988 -18.24 32.92 18.56
C LEU A 988 -17.85 31.80 17.59
N ASP A 989 -16.64 31.25 17.75
CA ASP A 989 -16.11 30.13 16.96
C ASP A 989 -15.70 28.92 17.80
N GLY A 990 -15.78 29.03 19.12
CA GLY A 990 -15.77 27.89 20.03
C GLY A 990 -16.31 28.23 21.40
N TYR A 991 -16.22 27.26 22.32
CA TYR A 991 -16.75 27.38 23.67
C TYR A 991 -15.82 26.66 24.66
N VAL A 992 -15.39 27.36 25.72
CA VAL A 992 -14.57 26.73 26.79
C VAL A 992 -15.48 26.25 27.92
N VAL A 993 -15.40 24.97 28.23
CA VAL A 993 -16.05 24.30 29.36
C VAL A 993 -15.01 24.11 30.47
N THR A 994 -15.31 24.58 31.68
CA THR A 994 -14.48 24.29 32.85
C THR A 994 -14.93 22.97 33.45
N LEU A 995 -14.02 22.01 33.51
CA LEU A 995 -14.29 20.66 33.98
C LEU A 995 -14.12 20.59 35.51
N PRO A 996 -15.08 20.02 36.27
CA PRO A 996 -14.90 19.83 37.70
C PRO A 996 -13.78 18.82 37.99
N SER A 997 -13.12 18.98 39.15
CA SER A 997 -11.91 18.23 39.52
C SER A 997 -11.96 16.69 39.44
N PRO A 998 -13.10 15.96 39.59
CA PRO A 998 -13.07 14.51 39.42
C PRO A 998 -13.10 14.05 37.96
N TYR A 999 -13.54 14.85 36.99
CA TYR A 999 -13.77 14.36 35.62
C TYR A 999 -12.53 14.41 34.71
N GLY A 1000 -11.42 14.97 35.18
CA GLY A 1000 -10.17 15.15 34.42
C GLY A 1000 -9.06 14.21 34.85
N ASP A 1001 -9.40 12.98 35.20
CA ASP A 1001 -8.52 11.99 35.85
C ASP A 1001 -7.99 10.89 34.91
N GLY A 1002 -8.43 10.87 33.65
CA GLY A 1002 -8.01 9.89 32.65
C GLY A 1002 -8.96 8.69 32.51
N ILE A 1003 -9.95 8.55 33.40
CA ILE A 1003 -10.92 7.42 33.36
C ILE A 1003 -12.26 7.82 32.72
N HIS A 1004 -12.61 9.10 32.76
CA HIS A 1004 -13.90 9.57 32.27
C HIS A 1004 -13.96 9.58 30.75
N THR A 1005 -15.10 9.16 30.21
CA THR A 1005 -15.43 9.36 28.80
C THR A 1005 -16.21 10.65 28.62
N PHE A 1006 -16.28 11.16 27.40
CA PHE A 1006 -17.15 12.28 27.05
C PHE A 1006 -17.94 11.99 25.79
N ASN A 1007 -19.14 12.57 25.70
CA ASN A 1007 -19.93 12.66 24.48
C ASN A 1007 -20.25 14.13 24.22
N LEU A 1008 -19.96 14.61 23.03
CA LEU A 1008 -20.32 15.92 22.51
C LEU A 1008 -21.32 15.72 21.37
N THR A 1009 -22.55 16.18 21.59
CA THR A 1009 -23.65 16.02 20.62
C THR A 1009 -24.33 17.33 20.30
N SER A 1010 -24.91 17.44 19.10
CA SER A 1010 -25.81 18.54 18.73
C SER A 1010 -27.26 18.08 18.51
N SER A 1011 -28.17 19.06 18.56
CA SER A 1011 -29.54 18.93 18.06
C SER A 1011 -29.77 19.75 16.78
N ALA A 1012 -28.69 20.24 16.15
CA ALA A 1012 -28.77 21.00 14.90
C ALA A 1012 -29.32 20.14 13.77
N GLU A 1013 -30.19 20.73 12.93
CA GLU A 1013 -30.73 20.09 11.74
C GLU A 1013 -29.87 20.33 10.48
N SER A 1014 -28.90 21.25 10.54
CA SER A 1014 -27.98 21.58 9.45
C SER A 1014 -26.62 20.92 9.67
N ASP A 1015 -25.91 20.53 8.60
CA ASP A 1015 -24.56 19.97 8.68
C ASP A 1015 -23.60 20.83 9.53
N TYR A 1016 -22.82 20.17 10.38
CA TYR A 1016 -21.85 20.77 11.29
C TYR A 1016 -20.71 19.80 11.57
N ASP A 1017 -19.64 20.33 12.18
CA ASP A 1017 -18.47 19.55 12.58
C ASP A 1017 -17.82 20.21 13.82
N TYR A 1018 -17.60 19.42 14.87
CA TYR A 1018 -17.02 19.87 16.13
C TYR A 1018 -15.66 19.22 16.37
N ASP A 1019 -14.69 20.03 16.78
CA ASP A 1019 -13.41 19.56 17.31
C ASP A 1019 -13.33 19.81 18.82
N VAL A 1020 -12.74 18.88 19.55
CA VAL A 1020 -12.55 18.98 21.01
C VAL A 1020 -11.07 19.03 21.36
N TYR A 1021 -10.68 20.01 22.17
CA TYR A 1021 -9.32 20.15 22.70
C TYR A 1021 -9.32 20.18 24.22
N PHE A 1022 -8.39 19.47 24.83
CA PHE A 1022 -8.26 19.33 26.28
C PHE A 1022 -7.09 20.16 26.77
N TYR A 1023 -7.31 20.96 27.81
CA TYR A 1023 -6.28 21.79 28.41
C TYR A 1023 -6.14 21.48 29.89
N ASN A 1024 -4.90 21.51 30.36
CA ASN A 1024 -4.61 21.41 31.78
C ASN A 1024 -4.91 22.74 32.51
N LYS A 1025 -4.72 22.76 33.83
CA LYS A 1025 -4.93 23.95 34.67
C LYS A 1025 -4.04 25.16 34.31
N ASN A 1026 -2.95 24.92 33.55
CA ASN A 1026 -1.99 25.92 33.10
C ASN A 1026 -2.32 26.44 31.69
N PHE A 1027 -3.49 26.10 31.13
CA PHE A 1027 -3.92 26.52 29.78
C PHE A 1027 -3.06 25.94 28.65
N GLU A 1028 -2.39 24.81 28.91
CA GLU A 1028 -1.61 24.08 27.90
C GLU A 1028 -2.46 22.95 27.34
N VAL A 1029 -2.45 22.81 26.01
CA VAL A 1029 -3.14 21.70 25.35
C VAL A 1029 -2.45 20.38 25.71
N ILE A 1030 -3.24 19.41 26.14
CA ILE A 1030 -2.78 18.06 26.51
C ILE A 1030 -3.41 16.97 25.65
N GLY A 1031 -4.41 17.28 24.83
CA GLY A 1031 -4.98 16.31 23.90
C GLY A 1031 -6.07 16.94 23.03
N SER A 1032 -6.53 16.19 22.04
CA SER A 1032 -7.63 16.58 21.17
C SER A 1032 -8.34 15.38 20.59
N VAL A 1033 -9.61 15.55 20.23
CA VAL A 1033 -10.40 14.63 19.40
C VAL A 1033 -11.04 15.48 18.31
N ALA A 1034 -10.70 15.18 17.06
CA ALA A 1034 -11.12 15.92 15.87
C ALA A 1034 -11.27 14.90 14.74
N THR A 1035 -12.44 14.27 14.70
CA THR A 1035 -12.78 13.22 13.75
C THR A 1035 -13.46 13.81 12.52
N SER A 1036 -13.77 12.98 11.53
CA SER A 1036 -14.65 13.39 10.42
C SER A 1036 -16.13 13.39 10.79
N GLY A 1037 -16.49 12.98 12.02
CA GLY A 1037 -17.85 12.94 12.50
C GLY A 1037 -18.30 14.31 13.00
N ALA A 1038 -19.59 14.62 12.82
CA ALA A 1038 -20.15 15.90 13.30
C ALA A 1038 -20.12 16.04 14.83
N ASP A 1039 -20.31 14.90 15.52
CA ASP A 1039 -20.31 14.74 16.96
C ASP A 1039 -19.04 14.02 17.40
N GLU A 1040 -18.58 14.31 18.62
CA GLU A 1040 -17.33 13.78 19.15
C GLU A 1040 -17.54 12.94 20.41
N THR A 1041 -16.75 11.88 20.53
CA THR A 1041 -16.68 11.07 21.76
C THR A 1041 -15.26 10.59 21.99
N GLY A 1042 -14.94 10.28 23.23
CA GLY A 1042 -13.65 9.69 23.56
C GLY A 1042 -13.40 9.68 25.05
N VAL A 1043 -12.13 9.58 25.42
CA VAL A 1043 -11.67 9.60 26.81
C VAL A 1043 -11.09 10.98 27.12
N ILE A 1044 -11.42 11.53 28.29
CA ILE A 1044 -10.88 12.78 28.78
C ILE A 1044 -9.46 12.51 29.30
N PRO A 1045 -8.39 13.14 28.74
CA PRO A 1045 -7.03 12.95 29.22
C PRO A 1045 -6.87 13.33 30.69
N GLY A 1046 -6.02 12.60 31.42
CA GLY A 1046 -5.66 12.94 32.79
C GLY A 1046 -4.99 14.31 32.87
N GLY A 1047 -5.45 15.13 33.82
CA GLY A 1047 -5.02 16.51 33.99
C GLY A 1047 -5.93 17.56 33.36
N THR A 1048 -6.98 17.14 32.64
CA THR A 1048 -7.91 18.08 32.00
C THR A 1048 -8.60 18.96 33.05
N ALA A 1049 -8.44 20.27 32.91
CA ALA A 1049 -9.18 21.28 33.69
C ALA A 1049 -10.18 22.04 32.81
N TYR A 1050 -9.90 22.14 31.50
CA TYR A 1050 -10.74 22.84 30.55
C TYR A 1050 -10.88 22.04 29.26
N VAL A 1051 -12.06 22.11 28.65
CA VAL A 1051 -12.38 21.54 27.35
C VAL A 1051 -12.78 22.67 26.43
N TYR A 1052 -12.10 22.81 25.30
CA TYR A 1052 -12.49 23.73 24.24
C TYR A 1052 -13.28 22.96 23.18
N VAL A 1053 -14.54 23.35 23.00
CA VAL A 1053 -15.44 22.87 21.95
C VAL A 1053 -15.36 23.84 20.78
N GLY A 1054 -14.57 23.52 19.76
CA GLY A 1054 -14.41 24.32 18.55
C GLY A 1054 -15.40 23.88 17.47
N LEU A 1055 -16.06 24.82 16.80
CA LEU A 1055 -16.90 24.49 15.66
C LEU A 1055 -16.06 24.61 14.38
N TYR A 1056 -15.69 23.49 13.77
CA TYR A 1056 -14.93 23.47 12.51
C TYR A 1056 -15.79 23.99 11.35
N SER A 1057 -17.02 23.48 11.24
CA SER A 1057 -17.99 23.89 10.21
C SER A 1057 -19.42 23.98 10.76
N GLY A 1058 -20.27 24.80 10.13
CA GLY A 1058 -21.66 25.03 10.56
C GLY A 1058 -21.93 26.46 11.06
N ALA A 1059 -23.16 26.74 11.47
CA ALA A 1059 -23.57 28.05 11.99
C ALA A 1059 -24.72 27.95 13.00
N ASN A 1060 -24.58 28.63 14.14
CA ASN A 1060 -25.54 28.60 15.27
C ASN A 1060 -25.83 27.19 15.78
N VAL A 1061 -24.77 26.39 15.94
CA VAL A 1061 -24.88 24.99 16.31
C VAL A 1061 -24.89 24.89 17.85
N PRO A 1062 -25.97 24.38 18.48
CA PRO A 1062 -25.98 24.11 19.91
C PRO A 1062 -25.17 22.84 20.21
N PHE A 1063 -24.57 22.74 21.38
CA PHE A 1063 -23.90 21.51 21.81
C PHE A 1063 -24.32 21.09 23.22
N THR A 1064 -24.22 19.80 23.47
CA THR A 1064 -24.28 19.17 24.79
C THR A 1064 -23.02 18.33 24.98
N PHE A 1065 -22.14 18.77 25.87
CA PHE A 1065 -20.97 18.01 26.32
C PHE A 1065 -21.35 17.26 27.59
N THR A 1066 -21.17 15.94 27.62
CA THR A 1066 -21.47 15.09 28.76
C THR A 1066 -20.22 14.29 29.13
N ALA A 1067 -19.65 14.49 30.31
CA ALA A 1067 -18.62 13.62 30.87
C ALA A 1067 -19.26 12.54 31.74
N LEU A 1068 -18.87 11.28 31.51
CA LEU A 1068 -19.46 10.09 32.13
C LEU A 1068 -18.37 9.30 32.87
N SER A 1069 -18.72 8.83 34.06
CA SER A 1069 -17.89 7.90 34.81
C SER A 1069 -18.12 6.48 34.29
N PRO A 1070 -17.08 5.68 34.04
CA PRO A 1070 -17.25 4.27 33.70
C PRO A 1070 -17.68 3.42 34.91
N TYR A 1071 -17.64 3.97 36.13
CA TYR A 1071 -17.83 3.26 37.41
C TYR A 1071 -19.21 3.39 38.01
#